data_AF-A0A350D5M3-F1
#
_entry.id   AF-A0A350D5M3-F1
#
_cell.length_a   1.000
_cell.length_b   1.000
_cell.length_c   1.000
_cell.angle_alpha   90.00
_cell.angle_beta   90.00
_cell.angle_gamma   90.00
#
_symmetry.space_group_name_H-M   'P 1'
#
loop_
_entity.id
_entity.type
_entity.pdbx_description
1 polymer ?
#
loop_
_entity_poly.entity_id
_entity_poly.type
_entity_poly.pdbx_seq_one_letter_code
_entity_poly.pdbx_strand_id
1 'polypeptide(L)'
;MNNFITNSQTSNLSRRLSELIVSSEELKILVGFFYFSGLRELYIPLSKNPKVIIKVLVGLNVDKLNYELVEYADAEDRSGRLSNEDIQNKFLASLKKSINSDKFDHKDFYEQVRFFVELIEQNRLVIRKTLKPNHSKLYIFKLQPEQVGRKSLFITGSSNLTGWGLNAQEEFNVEISDYGIDEAEGYFDSLWEEAVAITENQKVREKLLELIKRETLVRKITPFEAYALVLKTYLDSFDKKEIGQSLVNLFKKNGYTPYQYQLDAIRQALGIIETNNGVILADVVGLGKTIIACAVGHELKKRGVIICPPGIMGDPKKKDAGWNMYKEQFGLYDWEVWSLGDLEKLQEQILSGRLQDIEVVIIDEAHRFRNQDTQSYEYLKNICRGRIVVLLTATPFNNRPADILSLLKLFIVPKKSSITLENNLVDKFTEFKTAFDRLAYIKKYHNSTDPKKRQKAFAYYLALFGEPFALAQALEKVRERSKYLAKQIRDVIEPVTIRRNRLDLLGNPYYKNEASNLSRVADPIEWFFELSKEQSDFYDVVIKDYFADPDEGGRFKGAMYRPFEYEKAKQKTLWDFLPEKENFEFIQQRNLYDFMRRLLVKRFESSFGSFAQSLKNFKHITDSVLKFIEKTDKYILDRGLIERIYDKDPEVIEEELRKYAEDLNKGVYPKNHKIYKLSDFEYRDEFLNDIKSDLDLFDSILESLDRLHLVENDPKAECLIEKIKIHFREEPEKKIAIFSEYVDTVKYLEPKLEEEFPNQVLT
;
A
#
# COMPACT_ATOMS: atom_id res chain seq x y z
N MET A 1 -1.60 -20.98 -58.26
CA MET A 1 -1.38 -20.91 -56.80
C MET A 1 -1.24 -19.44 -56.43
N ASN A 2 -1.77 -19.02 -55.28
CA ASN A 2 -1.60 -17.64 -54.82
C ASN A 2 -0.21 -17.54 -54.17
N ASN A 3 0.73 -16.83 -54.79
CA ASN A 3 2.12 -16.74 -54.32
C ASN A 3 2.30 -15.74 -53.16
N PHE A 4 1.21 -15.07 -52.75
CA PHE A 4 1.20 -14.10 -51.66
C PHE A 4 0.84 -14.78 -50.33
N ILE A 5 1.59 -14.43 -49.28
CA ILE A 5 1.38 -14.88 -47.91
C ILE A 5 1.16 -13.63 -47.05
N THR A 6 -0.09 -13.41 -46.62
CA THR A 6 -0.50 -12.19 -45.90
C THR A 6 -0.88 -12.40 -44.43
N ASN A 7 -0.52 -13.55 -43.84
CA ASN A 7 -0.88 -13.95 -42.47
C ASN A 7 -2.39 -13.83 -42.14
N SER A 8 -3.25 -14.13 -43.12
CA SER A 8 -4.71 -14.22 -42.96
C SER A 8 -5.14 -15.62 -42.47
N GLN A 9 -6.42 -15.82 -42.12
CA GLN A 9 -6.93 -17.12 -41.64
C GLN A 9 -6.68 -18.31 -42.59
N THR A 10 -6.43 -18.04 -43.89
CA THR A 10 -6.25 -19.07 -44.93
C THR A 10 -4.80 -19.24 -45.40
N SER A 11 -3.90 -18.27 -45.18
CA SER A 11 -2.47 -18.36 -45.53
C SER A 11 -1.59 -17.71 -44.45
N ASN A 12 -0.82 -18.51 -43.72
CA ASN A 12 0.04 -18.05 -42.63
C ASN A 12 1.51 -18.46 -42.90
N LEU A 13 2.43 -17.50 -42.71
CA LEU A 13 3.86 -17.69 -42.95
C LEU A 13 4.48 -18.74 -42.02
N SER A 14 4.16 -18.75 -40.73
CA SER A 14 4.63 -19.80 -39.80
C SER A 14 4.26 -21.21 -40.31
N ARG A 15 3.01 -21.41 -40.73
CA ARG A 15 2.57 -22.71 -41.26
C ARG A 15 3.37 -23.10 -42.50
N ARG A 16 3.57 -22.15 -43.42
CA ARG A 16 4.30 -22.41 -44.66
C ARG A 16 5.78 -22.69 -44.42
N LEU A 17 6.43 -21.91 -43.56
CA LEU A 17 7.80 -22.16 -43.11
C LEU A 17 7.92 -23.56 -42.50
N SER A 18 6.97 -23.95 -41.64
CA SER A 18 6.97 -25.26 -41.00
C SER A 18 6.92 -26.42 -42.00
N GLU A 19 6.08 -26.32 -43.04
CA GLU A 19 6.00 -27.32 -44.11
C GLU A 19 7.33 -27.44 -44.87
N LEU A 20 7.94 -26.31 -45.22
CA LEU A 20 9.16 -26.28 -46.02
C LEU A 20 10.39 -26.78 -45.24
N ILE A 21 10.51 -26.40 -43.97
CA ILE A 21 11.63 -26.80 -43.12
C ILE A 21 11.71 -28.32 -42.96
N VAL A 22 10.58 -29.00 -42.82
CA VAL A 22 10.54 -30.46 -42.65
C VAL A 22 11.13 -31.20 -43.85
N SER A 23 10.97 -30.65 -45.06
CA SER A 23 11.46 -31.23 -46.31
C SER A 23 12.75 -30.58 -46.84
N SER A 24 13.42 -29.74 -46.05
CA SER A 24 14.65 -29.04 -46.46
C SER A 24 15.92 -29.77 -46.03
N GLU A 25 16.95 -29.74 -46.87
CA GLU A 25 18.33 -30.14 -46.53
C GLU A 25 19.12 -28.96 -45.95
N GLU A 26 18.94 -27.77 -46.51
CA GLU A 26 19.60 -26.54 -46.09
C GLU A 26 18.58 -25.39 -46.07
N LEU A 27 18.68 -24.56 -45.03
CA LEU A 27 17.89 -23.35 -44.85
C LEU A 27 18.83 -22.15 -44.73
N LYS A 28 18.70 -21.16 -45.62
CA LYS A 28 19.44 -19.90 -45.55
C LYS A 28 18.48 -18.77 -45.16
N ILE A 29 18.80 -18.01 -44.13
CA ILE A 29 17.96 -16.96 -43.56
C ILE A 29 18.77 -15.66 -43.47
N LEU A 30 18.34 -14.62 -44.17
CA LEU A 30 18.83 -13.25 -43.98
C LEU A 30 17.73 -12.43 -43.31
N VAL A 31 18.03 -11.86 -42.15
CA VAL A 31 17.08 -11.08 -41.35
C VAL A 31 17.75 -9.84 -40.76
N GLY A 32 16.93 -8.83 -40.46
CA GLY A 32 17.36 -7.63 -39.72
C GLY A 32 17.98 -8.04 -38.39
N PHE A 33 17.21 -8.66 -37.50
CA PHE A 33 17.73 -9.28 -36.28
C PHE A 33 17.16 -10.68 -36.05
N PHE A 34 17.96 -11.57 -35.45
CA PHE A 34 17.54 -12.93 -35.13
C PHE A 34 16.97 -13.01 -33.72
N TYR A 35 15.65 -12.86 -33.60
CA TYR A 35 14.99 -12.88 -32.31
C TYR A 35 14.72 -14.30 -31.82
N PHE A 36 15.02 -14.53 -30.54
CA PHE A 36 14.69 -15.80 -29.90
C PHE A 36 13.16 -16.03 -29.75
N SER A 37 12.33 -14.99 -29.92
CA SER A 37 10.86 -15.15 -29.99
C SER A 37 10.37 -15.92 -31.22
N GLY A 38 11.10 -15.88 -32.34
CA GLY A 38 10.74 -16.61 -33.56
C GLY A 38 11.06 -18.11 -33.47
N LEU A 39 11.83 -18.51 -32.46
CA LEU A 39 12.28 -19.88 -32.26
C LEU A 39 11.14 -20.85 -31.96
N ARG A 40 10.04 -20.38 -31.35
CA ARG A 40 8.86 -21.23 -31.09
C ARG A 40 8.32 -21.84 -32.38
N GLU A 41 8.17 -21.00 -33.41
CA GLU A 41 7.62 -21.41 -34.70
C GLU A 41 8.62 -22.29 -35.49
N LEU A 42 9.92 -22.11 -35.26
CA LEU A 42 10.97 -22.95 -35.87
C LEU A 42 11.23 -24.25 -35.10
N TYR A 43 11.00 -24.30 -33.80
CA TYR A 43 11.37 -25.42 -32.93
C TYR A 43 10.67 -26.73 -33.35
N ILE A 44 9.36 -26.69 -33.52
CA ILE A 44 8.56 -27.87 -33.90
C ILE A 44 9.00 -28.44 -35.25
N PRO A 45 9.09 -27.67 -36.35
CA PRO A 45 9.52 -28.23 -37.63
C PRO A 45 11.00 -28.68 -37.63
N LEU A 46 11.90 -27.96 -36.94
CA LEU A 46 13.31 -28.34 -36.85
C LEU A 46 13.52 -29.64 -36.05
N SER A 47 12.75 -29.86 -34.98
CA SER A 47 12.80 -31.13 -34.24
C SER A 47 12.37 -32.34 -35.07
N LYS A 48 11.53 -32.14 -36.10
CA LYS A 48 11.11 -33.18 -37.05
C LYS A 48 12.12 -33.43 -38.17
N ASN A 49 13.09 -32.54 -38.36
CA ASN A 49 14.14 -32.67 -39.37
C ASN A 49 15.54 -32.59 -38.72
N PRO A 50 16.08 -33.72 -38.22
CA PRO A 50 17.35 -33.74 -37.53
C PRO A 50 18.58 -33.61 -38.46
N LYS A 51 18.39 -33.50 -39.78
CA LYS A 51 19.50 -33.40 -40.75
C LYS A 51 19.68 -32.00 -41.34
N VAL A 52 18.69 -31.11 -41.20
CA VAL A 52 18.77 -29.77 -41.78
C VAL A 52 19.91 -28.95 -41.17
N ILE A 53 20.63 -28.23 -42.04
CA ILE A 53 21.62 -27.20 -41.69
C ILE A 53 20.98 -25.82 -41.89
N ILE A 54 21.14 -24.94 -40.91
CA ILE A 54 20.56 -23.59 -40.91
C ILE A 54 21.70 -22.57 -40.94
N LYS A 55 21.69 -21.70 -41.94
CA LYS A 55 22.60 -20.57 -42.08
C LYS A 55 21.82 -19.28 -41.84
N VAL A 56 22.15 -18.55 -40.77
CA VAL A 56 21.50 -17.29 -40.40
C VAL A 56 22.48 -16.14 -40.54
N LEU A 57 22.11 -15.17 -41.36
CA LEU A 57 22.84 -13.95 -41.58
C LEU A 57 22.08 -12.77 -40.94
N VAL A 58 22.72 -12.13 -39.97
CA VAL A 58 22.11 -11.08 -39.14
C VAL A 58 22.58 -9.70 -39.56
N GLY A 59 21.63 -8.81 -39.86
CA GLY A 59 21.88 -7.53 -40.49
C GLY A 59 22.07 -6.33 -39.56
N LEU A 60 21.35 -6.28 -38.43
CA LEU A 60 21.18 -5.11 -37.56
C LEU A 60 21.51 -5.44 -36.10
N ASN A 61 21.57 -4.39 -35.28
CA ASN A 61 21.74 -4.47 -33.83
C ASN A 61 20.41 -4.18 -33.13
N VAL A 62 20.31 -4.49 -31.83
CA VAL A 62 19.10 -4.23 -31.03
C VAL A 62 19.42 -3.51 -29.73
N ASP A 63 18.58 -2.53 -29.36
CA ASP A 63 18.63 -1.84 -28.08
C ASP A 63 17.26 -1.80 -27.39
N LYS A 64 17.24 -1.33 -26.13
CA LYS A 64 16.02 -1.08 -25.35
C LYS A 64 15.76 0.42 -25.22
N LEU A 65 14.65 0.89 -25.77
CA LEU A 65 14.13 2.25 -25.62
C LEU A 65 12.73 2.17 -24.99
N ASN A 66 12.48 2.90 -23.89
CA ASN A 66 11.19 2.86 -23.17
C ASN A 66 10.69 1.43 -22.84
N TYR A 67 11.61 0.52 -22.48
CA TYR A 67 11.33 -0.90 -22.20
C TYR A 67 10.92 -1.75 -23.43
N GLU A 68 11.01 -1.20 -24.64
CA GLU A 68 10.76 -1.92 -25.90
C GLU A 68 12.06 -2.18 -26.67
N LEU A 69 12.12 -3.32 -27.36
CA LEU A 69 13.27 -3.69 -28.19
C LEU A 69 13.15 -3.00 -29.56
N VAL A 70 14.21 -2.32 -29.97
CA VAL A 70 14.27 -1.59 -31.25
C VAL A 70 15.48 -2.05 -32.05
N GLU A 71 15.27 -2.39 -33.32
CA GLU A 71 16.35 -2.65 -34.28
C GLU A 71 16.99 -1.33 -34.72
N TYR A 72 18.31 -1.26 -34.74
CA TYR A 72 19.02 -0.06 -35.18
C TYR A 72 20.32 -0.40 -35.92
N ALA A 73 20.82 0.62 -36.63
CA ALA A 73 22.14 0.66 -37.22
C ALA A 73 22.76 2.02 -36.92
N ASP A 74 23.89 2.02 -36.20
CA ASP A 74 24.57 3.25 -35.83
C ASP A 74 25.47 3.78 -36.96
N ALA A 75 26.07 4.95 -36.74
CA ALA A 75 26.93 5.60 -37.73
C ALA A 75 28.23 4.80 -37.99
N GLU A 76 28.72 4.06 -37.01
CA GLU A 76 29.92 3.24 -37.13
C GLU A 76 29.64 1.98 -37.97
N ASP A 77 28.49 1.34 -37.76
CA ASP A 77 28.04 0.18 -38.54
C ASP A 77 27.95 0.54 -40.03
N ARG A 78 27.44 1.74 -40.34
CA ARG A 78 27.33 2.25 -41.72
C ARG A 78 28.68 2.58 -42.35
N SER A 79 29.68 2.91 -41.54
CA SER A 79 31.02 3.26 -42.02
C SER A 79 31.77 2.05 -42.60
N GLY A 80 31.41 0.83 -42.17
CA GLY A 80 32.10 -0.41 -42.55
C GLY A 80 33.55 -0.51 -42.07
N ARG A 81 33.96 0.33 -41.10
CA ARG A 81 35.34 0.39 -40.57
C ARG A 81 35.54 -0.40 -39.28
N LEU A 82 34.48 -1.00 -38.73
CA LEU A 82 34.56 -1.80 -37.52
C LEU A 82 35.42 -3.05 -37.75
N SER A 83 36.21 -3.42 -36.76
CA SER A 83 36.94 -4.68 -36.81
C SER A 83 35.97 -5.86 -36.65
N ASN A 84 36.38 -7.05 -37.10
CA ASN A 84 35.59 -8.27 -36.91
C ASN A 84 35.30 -8.53 -35.42
N GLU A 85 36.22 -8.19 -34.52
CA GLU A 85 36.03 -8.37 -33.07
C GLU A 85 34.99 -7.39 -32.50
N ASP A 86 34.96 -6.14 -32.98
CA ASP A 86 33.94 -5.16 -32.57
C ASP A 86 32.54 -5.60 -33.02
N ILE A 87 32.41 -6.09 -34.25
CA ILE A 87 31.15 -6.59 -34.80
C ILE A 87 30.65 -7.79 -33.99
N GLN A 88 31.55 -8.72 -33.64
CA GLN A 88 31.22 -9.87 -32.77
C GLN A 88 30.74 -9.42 -31.39
N ASN A 89 31.43 -8.48 -30.75
CA ASN A 89 31.07 -7.99 -29.43
C ASN A 89 29.74 -7.22 -29.44
N LYS A 90 29.48 -6.38 -30.45
CA LYS A 90 28.20 -5.68 -30.64
C LYS A 90 27.04 -6.67 -30.84
N PHE A 91 27.25 -7.74 -31.61
CA PHE A 91 26.25 -8.80 -31.78
C PHE A 91 25.93 -9.50 -30.45
N LEU A 92 26.94 -9.90 -29.68
CA LEU A 92 26.77 -10.55 -28.37
C LEU A 92 26.02 -9.64 -27.39
N ALA A 93 26.36 -8.34 -27.36
CA ALA A 93 25.67 -7.36 -26.52
C ALA A 93 24.20 -7.18 -26.91
N SER A 94 23.90 -7.10 -28.22
CA SER A 94 22.53 -7.02 -28.73
C SER A 94 21.72 -8.27 -28.35
N LEU A 95 22.34 -9.45 -28.42
CA LEU A 95 21.70 -10.69 -28.05
C LEU A 95 21.38 -10.77 -26.55
N LYS A 96 22.34 -10.38 -25.69
CA LYS A 96 22.13 -10.31 -24.24
C LYS A 96 20.95 -9.41 -23.86
N LYS A 97 20.85 -8.24 -24.51
CA LYS A 97 19.72 -7.31 -24.33
C LYS A 97 18.39 -7.92 -24.76
N SER A 98 18.37 -8.61 -25.90
CA SER A 98 17.17 -9.23 -26.44
C SER A 98 16.63 -10.36 -25.57
N ILE A 99 17.50 -11.24 -25.05
CA ILE A 99 17.07 -12.43 -24.29
C ILE A 99 16.58 -12.06 -22.88
N ASN A 100 17.25 -11.12 -22.20
CA ASN A 100 16.89 -10.71 -20.83
C ASN A 100 15.68 -9.77 -20.79
N SER A 101 14.53 -10.25 -21.25
CA SER A 101 13.25 -9.53 -21.26
C SER A 101 12.18 -10.38 -20.58
N ASP A 102 11.32 -9.76 -19.78
CA ASP A 102 10.23 -10.41 -19.04
C ASP A 102 9.28 -11.20 -19.96
N LYS A 103 9.23 -10.84 -21.26
CA LYS A 103 8.46 -11.57 -22.29
C LYS A 103 8.91 -13.02 -22.48
N PHE A 104 10.14 -13.37 -22.10
CA PHE A 104 10.73 -14.69 -22.31
C PHE A 104 10.76 -15.56 -21.04
N ASP A 105 10.23 -15.08 -19.91
CA ASP A 105 10.21 -15.86 -18.66
C ASP A 105 9.00 -16.81 -18.60
N HIS A 106 8.97 -17.79 -19.49
CA HIS A 106 7.93 -18.82 -19.53
C HIS A 106 8.51 -20.19 -19.91
N LYS A 107 7.84 -21.27 -19.48
CA LYS A 107 8.31 -22.65 -19.62
C LYS A 107 8.80 -22.99 -21.04
N ASP A 108 8.01 -22.69 -22.07
CA ASP A 108 8.35 -23.02 -23.46
C ASP A 108 9.69 -22.43 -23.92
N PHE A 109 10.03 -21.22 -23.46
CA PHE A 109 11.29 -20.57 -23.82
C PHE A 109 12.49 -21.34 -23.27
N TYR A 110 12.43 -21.75 -22.00
CA TYR A 110 13.49 -22.54 -21.35
C TYR A 110 13.71 -23.91 -22.00
N GLU A 111 12.67 -24.51 -22.56
CA GLU A 111 12.76 -25.77 -23.31
C GLU A 111 13.36 -25.55 -24.70
N GLN A 112 12.86 -24.56 -25.44
CA GLN A 112 13.27 -24.27 -26.82
C GLN A 112 14.72 -23.77 -26.90
N VAL A 113 15.14 -22.88 -26.00
CA VAL A 113 16.49 -22.31 -26.06
C VAL A 113 17.58 -23.37 -25.93
N ARG A 114 17.33 -24.46 -25.18
CA ARG A 114 18.26 -25.58 -25.05
C ARG A 114 18.48 -26.28 -26.39
N PHE A 115 17.41 -26.48 -27.16
CA PHE A 115 17.49 -27.08 -28.50
C PHE A 115 18.35 -26.24 -29.46
N PHE A 116 18.20 -24.91 -29.44
CA PHE A 116 19.02 -24.05 -30.31
C PHE A 116 20.48 -23.96 -29.84
N VAL A 117 20.73 -24.01 -28.53
CA VAL A 117 22.08 -24.17 -27.98
C VAL A 117 22.72 -25.47 -28.47
N GLU A 118 21.99 -26.58 -28.46
CA GLU A 118 22.45 -27.87 -29.00
C GLU A 118 22.72 -27.80 -30.52
N LEU A 119 21.86 -27.11 -31.30
CA LEU A 119 22.11 -26.92 -32.74
C LEU A 119 23.40 -26.14 -33.02
N ILE A 120 23.73 -25.13 -32.20
CA ILE A 120 24.99 -24.38 -32.32
C ILE A 120 26.18 -25.30 -31.97
N GLU A 121 26.06 -26.10 -30.92
CA GLU A 121 27.09 -27.06 -30.50
C GLU A 121 27.34 -28.15 -31.55
N GLN A 122 26.29 -28.60 -32.24
CA GLN A 122 26.36 -29.58 -33.32
C GLN A 122 26.76 -28.98 -34.69
N ASN A 123 27.06 -27.68 -34.77
CA ASN A 123 27.31 -26.93 -36.01
C ASN A 123 26.16 -27.00 -37.03
N ARG A 124 24.94 -27.21 -36.57
CA ARG A 124 23.73 -27.24 -37.40
C ARG A 124 23.07 -25.87 -37.51
N LEU A 125 23.30 -24.98 -36.55
CA LEU A 125 22.93 -23.57 -36.64
C LEU A 125 24.21 -22.73 -36.79
N VAL A 126 24.40 -22.22 -38.01
CA VAL A 126 25.54 -21.39 -38.40
C VAL A 126 25.10 -19.94 -38.48
N ILE A 127 25.70 -19.07 -37.68
CA ILE A 127 25.35 -17.64 -37.61
C ILE A 127 26.54 -16.80 -38.06
N ARG A 128 26.28 -15.85 -38.95
CA ARG A 128 27.20 -14.76 -39.33
C ARG A 128 26.54 -13.40 -39.15
N LYS A 129 27.34 -12.36 -38.92
CA LYS A 129 26.90 -10.96 -38.83
C LYS A 129 27.43 -10.20 -40.05
N THR A 130 26.54 -9.51 -40.77
CA THR A 130 26.95 -8.69 -41.93
C THR A 130 27.90 -7.56 -41.52
N LEU A 131 28.86 -7.23 -42.38
CA LEU A 131 29.79 -6.11 -42.20
C LEU A 131 29.08 -4.75 -42.21
N LYS A 132 28.06 -4.62 -43.07
CA LYS A 132 27.21 -3.43 -43.17
C LYS A 132 25.79 -3.75 -42.74
N PRO A 133 25.04 -2.77 -42.22
CA PRO A 133 23.62 -2.90 -41.90
C PRO A 133 22.81 -3.47 -43.05
N ASN A 134 22.00 -4.48 -42.77
CA ASN A 134 21.09 -5.08 -43.75
C ASN A 134 19.70 -5.29 -43.12
N HIS A 135 18.65 -4.75 -43.74
CA HIS A 135 17.27 -4.89 -43.23
C HIS A 135 16.45 -5.88 -44.07
N SER A 136 17.05 -6.57 -45.05
CA SER A 136 16.36 -7.55 -45.90
C SER A 136 15.83 -8.73 -45.09
N LYS A 137 14.72 -9.31 -45.57
CA LYS A 137 14.16 -10.57 -45.08
C LYS A 137 14.08 -11.54 -46.25
N LEU A 138 14.90 -12.57 -46.20
CA LEU A 138 15.02 -13.57 -47.25
C LEU A 138 15.20 -14.94 -46.61
N TYR A 139 14.35 -15.88 -46.99
CA TYR A 139 14.34 -17.25 -46.51
C TYR A 139 14.47 -18.17 -47.73
N ILE A 140 15.58 -18.89 -47.87
CA ILE A 140 15.84 -19.79 -49.00
C ILE A 140 15.82 -21.22 -48.48
N PHE A 141 15.04 -22.06 -49.14
CA PHE A 141 14.84 -23.47 -48.79
C PHE A 141 15.42 -24.34 -49.90
N LYS A 142 16.41 -25.17 -49.57
CA LYS A 142 16.89 -26.23 -50.45
C LYS A 142 16.18 -27.52 -50.07
N LEU A 143 15.32 -28.01 -50.96
CA LEU A 143 14.42 -29.12 -50.68
C LEU A 143 15.06 -30.46 -51.04
N GLN A 144 14.67 -31.51 -50.32
CA GLN A 144 15.09 -32.88 -50.60
C GLN A 144 14.60 -33.32 -51.99
N PRO A 145 15.46 -33.91 -52.84
CA PRO A 145 15.12 -34.27 -54.22
C PRO A 145 13.91 -35.20 -54.36
N GLU A 146 13.64 -36.04 -53.35
CA GLU A 146 12.61 -37.08 -53.43
C GLU A 146 11.17 -36.62 -53.12
N GLN A 147 10.97 -35.43 -52.53
CA GLN A 147 9.67 -35.10 -51.90
C GLN A 147 8.80 -34.05 -52.60
N VAL A 148 9.37 -33.11 -53.39
CA VAL A 148 8.61 -31.90 -53.80
C VAL A 148 8.65 -31.59 -55.30
N GLY A 149 9.40 -32.34 -56.13
CA GLY A 149 9.50 -32.08 -57.57
C GLY A 149 10.15 -30.72 -57.94
N ARG A 150 10.66 -29.99 -56.94
CA ARG A 150 11.34 -28.69 -57.03
C ARG A 150 12.60 -28.74 -56.16
N LYS A 151 13.72 -28.20 -56.66
CA LYS A 151 15.02 -28.25 -55.96
C LYS A 151 15.18 -27.17 -54.89
N SER A 152 14.62 -25.99 -55.11
CA SER A 152 14.81 -24.83 -54.23
C SER A 152 13.65 -23.84 -54.39
N LEU A 153 13.41 -23.03 -53.37
CA LEU A 153 12.51 -21.88 -53.42
C LEU A 153 12.92 -20.85 -52.38
N PHE A 154 12.43 -19.62 -52.52
CA PHE A 154 12.65 -18.59 -51.51
C PHE A 154 11.39 -17.80 -51.17
N ILE A 155 11.38 -17.24 -49.97
CA ILE A 155 10.34 -16.34 -49.47
C ILE A 155 11.02 -15.01 -49.10
N THR A 156 10.43 -13.90 -49.53
CA THR A 156 10.87 -12.55 -49.16
C THR A 156 9.67 -11.65 -48.89
N GLY A 157 9.86 -10.63 -48.05
CA GLY A 157 8.76 -9.75 -47.64
C GLY A 157 9.13 -8.85 -46.45
N SER A 158 8.11 -8.41 -45.73
CA SER A 158 8.26 -7.54 -44.54
C SER A 158 8.52 -8.32 -43.24
N SER A 159 8.20 -9.63 -43.20
CA SER A 159 8.19 -10.41 -41.97
C SER A 159 9.59 -10.77 -41.45
N ASN A 160 9.96 -10.21 -40.31
CA ASN A 160 11.07 -10.71 -39.48
C ASN A 160 10.71 -12.06 -38.83
N LEU A 161 11.73 -12.82 -38.45
CA LEU A 161 11.58 -14.07 -37.70
C LEU A 161 11.25 -13.80 -36.22
N THR A 162 10.05 -13.31 -35.97
CA THR A 162 9.50 -12.98 -34.64
C THR A 162 8.10 -13.56 -34.51
N GLY A 163 7.62 -13.77 -33.27
CA GLY A 163 6.24 -14.22 -33.06
C GLY A 163 5.20 -13.29 -33.70
N TRP A 164 5.45 -11.97 -33.72
CA TRP A 164 4.61 -11.00 -34.40
C TRP A 164 4.77 -11.05 -35.92
N GLY A 165 5.99 -11.02 -36.46
CA GLY A 165 6.20 -11.08 -37.93
C GLY A 165 5.68 -12.36 -38.60
N LEU A 166 5.54 -13.45 -37.85
CA LEU A 166 5.02 -14.72 -38.33
C LEU A 166 3.49 -14.89 -38.17
N ASN A 167 2.86 -14.16 -37.23
CA ASN A 167 1.45 -14.37 -36.86
C ASN A 167 0.58 -13.11 -36.85
N ALA A 168 1.15 -11.91 -36.93
CA ALA A 168 0.40 -10.66 -36.97
C ALA A 168 -0.32 -10.52 -38.30
N GLN A 169 -1.56 -10.04 -38.24
CA GLN A 169 -2.32 -9.62 -39.41
C GLN A 169 -1.64 -8.38 -40.00
N GLU A 170 -1.61 -8.27 -41.34
CA GLU A 170 -0.99 -7.17 -42.13
C GLU A 170 0.51 -7.29 -42.49
N GLU A 171 1.11 -8.48 -42.42
CA GLU A 171 2.43 -8.74 -43.01
C GLU A 171 2.32 -9.18 -44.48
N PHE A 172 3.25 -8.80 -45.36
CA PHE A 172 3.20 -9.12 -46.78
C PHE A 172 4.46 -9.85 -47.23
N ASN A 173 4.30 -11.11 -47.67
CA ASN A 173 5.40 -11.94 -48.16
C ASN A 173 5.03 -12.59 -49.50
N VAL A 174 6.06 -12.90 -50.28
CA VAL A 174 5.94 -13.58 -51.57
C VAL A 174 6.81 -14.83 -51.56
N GLU A 175 6.22 -15.96 -51.94
CA GLU A 175 6.93 -17.20 -52.23
C GLU A 175 7.22 -17.29 -53.73
N ILE A 176 8.49 -17.53 -54.09
CA ILE A 176 8.93 -17.66 -55.47
C ILE A 176 9.68 -18.99 -55.63
N SER A 177 9.27 -19.76 -56.62
CA SER A 177 9.81 -21.10 -56.89
C SER A 177 10.13 -21.38 -58.36
N ASP A 178 9.76 -20.48 -59.27
CA ASP A 178 9.85 -20.72 -60.71
C ASP A 178 10.88 -19.81 -61.44
N TYR A 179 11.39 -18.75 -60.79
CA TYR A 179 12.44 -17.84 -61.31
C TYR A 179 13.20 -17.10 -60.19
N GLY A 180 14.35 -16.51 -60.49
CA GLY A 180 15.09 -15.63 -59.55
C GLY A 180 15.78 -16.32 -58.37
N ILE A 181 15.78 -17.66 -58.31
CA ILE A 181 16.40 -18.43 -57.23
C ILE A 181 17.92 -18.23 -57.22
N ASP A 182 18.58 -18.36 -58.37
CA ASP A 182 20.03 -18.21 -58.49
C ASP A 182 20.48 -16.78 -58.10
N GLU A 183 19.66 -15.77 -58.39
CA GLU A 183 19.91 -14.37 -58.02
C GLU A 183 19.75 -14.16 -56.50
N ALA A 184 18.69 -14.71 -55.89
CA ALA A 184 18.46 -14.63 -54.45
C ALA A 184 19.54 -15.40 -53.66
N GLU A 185 19.92 -16.59 -54.14
CA GLU A 185 21.00 -17.36 -53.55
C GLU A 185 22.35 -16.68 -53.73
N GLY A 186 22.66 -16.16 -54.92
CA GLY A 186 23.87 -15.38 -55.16
C GLY A 186 23.95 -14.12 -54.29
N TYR A 187 22.83 -13.43 -54.08
CA TYR A 187 22.76 -12.30 -53.16
C TYR A 187 23.06 -12.71 -51.72
N PHE A 188 22.45 -13.80 -51.22
CA PHE A 188 22.76 -14.32 -49.89
C PHE A 188 24.23 -14.74 -49.76
N ASP A 189 24.74 -15.50 -50.73
CA ASP A 189 26.09 -16.07 -50.69
C ASP A 189 27.17 -14.98 -50.77
N SER A 190 26.95 -13.93 -51.57
CA SER A 190 27.87 -12.78 -51.60
C SER A 190 28.00 -12.11 -50.23
N LEU A 191 26.88 -11.88 -49.54
CA LEU A 191 26.89 -11.29 -48.20
C LEU A 191 27.43 -12.28 -47.16
N TRP A 192 27.18 -13.58 -47.34
CA TRP A 192 27.65 -14.63 -46.45
C TRP A 192 29.17 -14.73 -46.44
N GLU A 193 29.81 -14.73 -47.62
CA GLU A 193 31.27 -14.83 -47.76
C GLU A 193 32.00 -13.62 -47.14
N GLU A 194 31.44 -12.42 -47.25
CA GLU A 194 32.00 -11.21 -46.63
C GLU A 194 31.69 -11.08 -45.13
N ALA A 195 30.70 -11.81 -44.61
CA ALA A 195 30.21 -11.62 -43.25
C ALA A 195 31.16 -12.14 -42.16
N VAL A 196 31.04 -11.54 -40.98
CA VAL A 196 31.81 -11.91 -39.80
C VAL A 196 31.25 -13.19 -39.19
N ALA A 197 32.08 -14.23 -39.14
CA ALA A 197 31.76 -15.49 -38.50
C ALA A 197 31.49 -15.33 -36.99
N ILE A 198 30.35 -15.87 -36.53
CA ILE A 198 29.98 -15.93 -35.11
C ILE A 198 30.14 -17.36 -34.57
N THR A 199 29.35 -18.31 -35.07
CA THR A 199 29.36 -19.69 -34.54
C THR A 199 30.46 -20.56 -35.14
N GLU A 200 30.99 -20.22 -36.32
CA GLU A 200 32.11 -20.95 -36.93
C GLU A 200 33.44 -20.63 -36.25
N ASN A 201 33.58 -19.42 -35.69
CA ASN A 201 34.74 -19.06 -34.90
C ASN A 201 34.62 -19.68 -33.50
N GLN A 202 35.49 -20.63 -33.18
CA GLN A 202 35.44 -21.37 -31.91
C GLN A 202 35.40 -20.45 -30.68
N LYS A 203 36.26 -19.42 -30.62
CA LYS A 203 36.35 -18.50 -29.47
C LYS A 203 35.05 -17.71 -29.29
N VAL A 204 34.44 -17.28 -30.39
CA VAL A 204 33.19 -16.49 -30.37
C VAL A 204 31.99 -17.38 -30.07
N ARG A 205 31.97 -18.61 -30.61
CA ARG A 205 30.97 -19.62 -30.29
C ARG A 205 30.96 -19.95 -28.80
N GLU A 206 32.14 -20.15 -28.19
CA GLU A 206 32.26 -20.40 -26.75
C GLU A 206 31.74 -19.21 -25.93
N LYS A 207 32.11 -17.97 -26.29
CA LYS A 207 31.56 -16.75 -25.67
C LYS A 207 30.04 -16.65 -25.82
N LEU A 208 29.49 -16.96 -26.99
CA LEU A 208 28.04 -16.96 -27.25
C LEU A 208 27.32 -17.97 -26.35
N LEU A 209 27.82 -19.20 -26.28
CA LEU A 209 27.25 -20.26 -25.45
C LEU A 209 27.34 -19.91 -23.97
N GLU A 210 28.46 -19.34 -23.51
CA GLU A 210 28.61 -18.88 -22.14
C GLU A 210 27.64 -17.74 -21.80
N LEU A 211 27.52 -16.74 -22.69
CA LEU A 211 26.56 -15.65 -22.55
C LEU A 211 25.14 -16.18 -22.39
N ILE A 212 24.70 -17.08 -23.28
CA ILE A 212 23.36 -17.69 -23.19
C ILE A 212 23.21 -18.47 -21.88
N LYS A 213 24.18 -19.32 -21.52
CA LYS A 213 24.06 -20.22 -20.35
C LYS A 213 24.24 -19.53 -18.99
N ARG A 214 24.94 -18.40 -18.90
CA ARG A 214 25.32 -17.77 -17.61
C ARG A 214 24.83 -16.34 -17.43
N GLU A 215 24.70 -15.58 -18.52
CA GLU A 215 24.37 -14.15 -18.47
C GLU A 215 22.94 -13.84 -18.92
N THR A 216 22.12 -14.88 -19.13
CA THR A 216 20.71 -14.73 -19.46
C THR A 216 19.78 -15.45 -18.49
N LEU A 217 18.47 -15.21 -18.64
CA LEU A 217 17.37 -15.91 -17.95
C LEU A 217 17.55 -17.45 -17.94
N VAL A 218 18.19 -18.02 -18.97
CA VAL A 218 18.39 -19.47 -19.16
C VAL A 218 19.33 -20.10 -18.13
N ARG A 219 20.06 -19.28 -17.35
CA ARG A 219 20.98 -19.77 -16.31
C ARG A 219 20.27 -20.73 -15.37
N LYS A 220 20.80 -21.95 -15.26
CA LYS A 220 20.34 -22.90 -14.25
C LYS A 220 20.78 -22.41 -12.87
N ILE A 221 19.81 -22.17 -11.99
CA ILE A 221 20.03 -21.85 -10.58
C ILE A 221 19.85 -23.14 -9.78
N THR A 222 20.87 -23.54 -9.04
CA THR A 222 20.76 -24.68 -8.13
C THR A 222 19.91 -24.33 -6.90
N PRO A 223 19.23 -25.30 -6.27
CA PRO A 223 18.51 -25.05 -5.01
C PRO A 223 19.41 -24.43 -3.93
N PHE A 224 20.70 -24.80 -3.89
CA PHE A 224 21.68 -24.21 -2.99
C PHE A 224 21.96 -22.74 -3.29
N GLU A 225 22.17 -22.35 -4.56
CA GLU A 225 22.37 -20.94 -4.93
C GLU A 225 21.13 -20.10 -4.60
N ALA A 226 19.93 -20.62 -4.85
CA ALA A 226 18.68 -19.95 -4.48
C ALA A 226 18.58 -19.77 -2.96
N TYR A 227 18.87 -20.83 -2.20
CA TYR A 227 18.90 -20.78 -0.74
C TYR A 227 19.94 -19.79 -0.20
N ALA A 228 21.16 -19.79 -0.77
CA ALA A 228 22.22 -18.88 -0.40
C ALA A 228 21.86 -17.43 -0.72
N LEU A 229 21.19 -17.17 -1.84
CA LEU A 229 20.68 -15.83 -2.18
C LEU A 229 19.61 -15.37 -1.21
N VAL A 230 18.66 -16.25 -0.85
CA VAL A 230 17.62 -15.94 0.16
C VAL A 230 18.26 -15.66 1.52
N LEU A 231 19.20 -16.50 1.97
CA LEU A 231 19.94 -16.28 3.22
C LEU A 231 20.72 -14.97 3.19
N LYS A 232 21.44 -14.69 2.10
CA LYS A 232 22.19 -13.43 1.94
C LYS A 232 21.23 -12.25 2.00
N THR A 233 20.12 -12.29 1.26
CA THR A 233 19.12 -11.21 1.25
C THR A 233 18.51 -10.99 2.63
N TYR A 234 18.21 -12.09 3.33
CA TYR A 234 17.76 -12.04 4.72
C TYR A 234 18.82 -11.39 5.61
N LEU A 235 20.06 -11.88 5.61
CA LEU A 235 21.14 -11.33 6.44
C LEU A 235 21.47 -9.87 6.12
N ASP A 236 21.52 -9.50 4.83
CA ASP A 236 21.73 -8.13 4.36
C ASP A 236 20.62 -7.20 4.86
N SER A 237 19.38 -7.67 5.01
CA SER A 237 18.28 -6.88 5.58
C SER A 237 18.47 -6.55 7.07
N PHE A 238 19.35 -7.28 7.76
CA PHE A 238 19.75 -7.01 9.15
C PHE A 238 21.11 -6.31 9.26
N ASP A 239 21.74 -5.94 8.14
CA ASP A 239 23.06 -5.34 8.18
C ASP A 239 23.00 -4.00 8.93
N LYS A 240 23.77 -3.93 10.01
CA LYS A 240 23.77 -2.79 10.92
C LYS A 240 24.83 -1.81 10.45
N LYS A 241 24.41 -0.62 10.01
CA LYS A 241 25.35 0.48 9.73
C LYS A 241 26.19 0.78 10.96
N GLU A 242 27.48 1.07 10.77
CA GLU A 242 28.27 1.65 11.85
C GLU A 242 27.79 3.08 12.13
N ILE A 243 27.66 3.42 13.41
CA ILE A 243 27.40 4.78 13.87
C ILE A 243 28.70 5.40 14.32
N GLY A 244 28.92 6.67 13.99
CA GLY A 244 30.12 7.39 14.41
C GLY A 244 30.19 7.57 15.94
N GLN A 245 31.40 7.64 16.49
CA GLN A 245 31.63 8.00 17.89
C GLN A 245 31.05 9.39 18.24
N SER A 246 30.86 10.25 17.24
CA SER A 246 30.20 11.56 17.34
C SER A 246 28.80 11.46 17.95
N LEU A 247 27.98 10.50 17.52
CA LEU A 247 26.61 10.34 18.01
C LEU A 247 26.59 9.94 19.49
N VAL A 248 27.45 8.99 19.88
CA VAL A 248 27.57 8.57 21.28
C VAL A 248 28.02 9.72 22.17
N ASN A 249 28.92 10.57 21.68
CA ASN A 249 29.35 11.77 22.38
C ASN A 249 28.22 12.81 22.48
N LEU A 250 27.39 12.95 21.44
CA LEU A 250 26.21 13.82 21.43
C LEU A 250 25.16 13.40 22.48
N PHE A 251 24.90 12.09 22.60
CA PHE A 251 24.04 11.56 23.66
C PHE A 251 24.54 11.98 25.05
N LYS A 252 25.82 11.72 25.34
CA LYS A 252 26.43 12.05 26.63
C LYS A 252 26.44 13.56 26.90
N LYS A 253 26.75 14.38 25.89
CA LYS A 253 26.78 15.85 26.00
C LYS A 253 25.42 16.42 26.44
N ASN A 254 24.33 15.82 25.96
CA ASN A 254 22.96 16.25 26.28
C ASN A 254 22.34 15.47 27.46
N GLY A 255 23.15 14.74 28.24
CA GLY A 255 22.69 14.05 29.45
C GLY A 255 21.95 12.72 29.21
N TYR A 256 22.01 12.16 28.00
CA TYR A 256 21.41 10.86 27.69
C TYR A 256 22.36 9.70 27.98
N THR A 257 21.80 8.63 28.55
CA THR A 257 22.47 7.32 28.62
C THR A 257 22.37 6.65 27.24
N PRO A 258 23.48 6.32 26.57
CA PRO A 258 23.47 5.68 25.25
C PRO A 258 23.17 4.19 25.39
N TYR A 259 21.90 3.84 25.60
CA TYR A 259 21.47 2.44 25.70
C TYR A 259 21.76 1.68 24.40
N GLN A 260 22.35 0.50 24.52
CA GLN A 260 22.72 -0.35 23.39
C GLN A 260 21.51 -0.71 22.53
N TYR A 261 20.33 -0.93 23.12
CA TYR A 261 19.14 -1.16 22.31
C TYR A 261 18.84 0.07 21.44
N GLN A 262 18.89 1.30 21.96
CA GLN A 262 18.64 2.50 21.16
C GLN A 262 19.67 2.65 20.02
N LEU A 263 20.96 2.43 20.33
CA LEU A 263 22.02 2.47 19.32
C LEU A 263 21.78 1.42 18.23
N ASP A 264 21.40 0.20 18.59
CA ASP A 264 21.07 -0.85 17.62
C ASP A 264 19.84 -0.52 16.78
N ALA A 265 18.84 0.18 17.34
CA ALA A 265 17.69 0.68 16.56
C ALA A 265 18.13 1.72 15.53
N ILE A 266 19.02 2.64 15.90
CA ILE A 266 19.54 3.66 15.00
C ILE A 266 20.29 3.00 13.83
N ARG A 267 21.17 2.03 14.11
CA ARG A 267 21.90 1.28 13.07
C ARG A 267 20.96 0.55 12.10
N GLN A 268 19.95 -0.13 12.65
CA GLN A 268 18.94 -0.84 11.86
C GLN A 268 18.12 0.14 11.01
N ALA A 269 17.71 1.28 11.58
CA ALA A 269 16.90 2.27 10.87
C ALA A 269 17.65 2.84 9.67
N LEU A 270 18.94 3.14 9.83
CA LEU A 270 19.80 3.62 8.74
C LEU A 270 19.94 2.60 7.61
N GLY A 271 20.12 1.31 7.93
CA GLY A 271 20.20 0.23 6.92
C GLY A 271 18.87 0.04 6.16
N ILE A 272 17.75 0.07 6.89
CA ILE A 272 16.40 -0.03 6.29
C ILE A 272 16.13 1.17 5.36
N ILE A 273 16.47 2.39 5.80
CA ILE A 273 16.28 3.63 5.03
C ILE A 273 17.07 3.59 3.71
N GLU A 274 18.31 3.13 3.73
CA GLU A 274 19.14 3.06 2.51
C GLU A 274 18.53 2.12 1.46
N THR A 275 17.89 1.03 1.90
CA THR A 275 17.29 0.04 1.01
C THR A 275 15.89 0.44 0.54
N ASN A 276 15.10 1.08 1.41
CA ASN A 276 13.65 1.25 1.21
C ASN A 276 13.17 2.71 1.16
N ASN A 277 14.07 3.70 1.36
CA ASN A 277 13.72 5.12 1.55
C ASN A 277 12.69 5.38 2.65
N GLY A 278 12.50 4.45 3.59
CA GLY A 278 11.67 4.70 4.76
C GLY A 278 11.69 3.56 5.77
N VAL A 279 11.29 3.90 6.99
CA VAL A 279 11.29 2.99 8.15
C VAL A 279 10.14 3.32 9.09
N ILE A 280 9.60 2.28 9.73
CA ILE A 280 8.58 2.38 10.77
C ILE A 280 9.23 2.08 12.11
N LEU A 281 9.35 3.09 12.98
CA LEU A 281 9.78 2.94 14.37
C LEU A 281 8.57 2.67 15.26
N ALA A 282 8.44 1.42 15.67
CA ALA A 282 7.29 0.87 16.36
C ALA A 282 7.56 0.34 17.78
N ASP A 283 8.63 0.81 18.39
CA ASP A 283 8.93 0.54 19.78
C ASP A 283 7.79 1.01 20.71
N VAL A 284 7.56 0.27 21.79
CA VAL A 284 6.55 0.62 22.81
C VAL A 284 6.84 2.00 23.42
N VAL A 285 5.80 2.67 23.94
CA VAL A 285 5.91 3.98 24.59
C VAL A 285 6.95 3.94 25.73
N GLY A 286 7.79 4.98 25.78
CA GLY A 286 8.86 5.12 26.77
C GLY A 286 10.21 4.51 26.39
N LEU A 287 10.34 3.86 25.23
CA LEU A 287 11.65 3.33 24.75
C LEU A 287 12.50 4.36 23.98
N GLY A 288 12.03 5.61 23.86
CA GLY A 288 12.80 6.70 23.27
C GLY A 288 12.72 6.82 21.74
N LYS A 289 11.57 6.50 21.12
CA LYS A 289 11.34 6.67 19.67
C LYS A 289 11.75 8.06 19.15
N THR A 290 11.42 9.13 19.87
CA THR A 290 11.78 10.52 19.53
C THR A 290 13.30 10.71 19.50
N ILE A 291 14.01 10.17 20.49
CA ILE A 291 15.48 10.20 20.57
C ILE A 291 16.09 9.42 19.40
N ILE A 292 15.58 8.21 19.13
CA ILE A 292 16.03 7.37 18.00
C ILE A 292 15.81 8.12 16.67
N ALA A 293 14.64 8.73 16.48
CA ALA A 293 14.31 9.46 15.26
C ALA A 293 15.22 10.68 15.03
N CYS A 294 15.48 11.47 16.08
CA CYS A 294 16.40 12.61 15.99
C CYS A 294 17.85 12.16 15.70
N ALA A 295 18.29 11.06 16.33
CA ALA A 295 19.59 10.47 16.08
C ALA A 295 19.73 9.95 14.63
N VAL A 296 18.69 9.32 14.09
CA VAL A 296 18.64 8.92 12.67
C VAL A 296 18.71 10.16 11.77
N GLY A 297 17.93 11.21 12.06
CA GLY A 297 17.99 12.47 11.32
C GLY A 297 19.39 13.10 11.31
N HIS A 298 20.08 13.06 12.45
CA HIS A 298 21.44 13.56 12.61
C HIS A 298 22.44 12.79 11.75
N GLU A 299 22.38 11.45 11.77
CA GLU A 299 23.29 10.60 11.01
C GLU A 299 23.05 10.64 9.50
N LEU A 300 21.82 10.91 9.05
CA LEU A 300 21.52 11.08 7.63
C LEU A 300 22.22 12.29 7.02
N LYS A 301 22.54 13.33 7.81
CA LYS A 301 23.18 14.58 7.36
C LYS A 301 22.44 15.25 6.20
N LYS A 302 21.12 15.21 6.27
CA LYS A 302 20.19 15.78 5.28
C LYS A 302 19.23 16.74 5.96
N ARG A 303 18.70 17.68 5.19
CA ARG A 303 17.65 18.59 5.66
C ARG A 303 16.30 17.87 5.74
N GLY A 304 15.53 18.15 6.77
CA GLY A 304 14.25 17.48 6.99
C GLY A 304 13.18 18.29 7.70
N VAL A 305 11.99 17.71 7.78
CA VAL A 305 10.86 18.21 8.57
C VAL A 305 10.38 17.16 9.56
N ILE A 306 9.91 17.64 10.69
CA ILE A 306 9.23 16.85 11.72
C ILE A 306 7.77 17.26 11.73
N ILE A 307 6.87 16.30 11.58
CA ILE A 307 5.43 16.50 11.65
C ILE A 307 4.91 15.81 12.92
N CYS A 308 4.30 16.56 13.83
CA CYS A 308 3.83 16.02 15.11
C CYS A 308 2.55 16.72 15.63
N PRO A 309 1.85 16.12 16.62
CA PRO A 309 0.73 16.77 17.28
C PRO A 309 1.11 18.13 17.92
N PRO A 310 0.22 19.14 17.88
CA PRO A 310 0.51 20.47 18.42
C PRO A 310 1.00 20.47 19.87
N GLY A 311 0.41 19.61 20.72
CA GLY A 311 0.71 19.56 22.16
C GLY A 311 2.13 19.10 22.50
N ILE A 312 2.87 18.50 21.54
CA ILE A 312 4.24 18.01 21.75
C ILE A 312 5.27 18.74 20.88
N MET A 313 4.89 19.81 20.19
CA MET A 313 5.83 20.61 19.41
C MET A 313 6.84 21.34 20.31
N GLY A 314 6.35 21.88 21.43
CA GLY A 314 7.10 22.83 22.28
C GLY A 314 7.25 24.21 21.63
N ASP A 315 7.65 25.21 22.41
CA ASP A 315 7.81 26.59 21.93
C ASP A 315 9.10 26.70 21.07
N PRO A 316 9.02 27.10 19.79
CA PRO A 316 10.18 27.20 18.90
C PRO A 316 11.20 28.26 19.36
N LYS A 317 10.81 29.22 20.19
CA LYS A 317 11.70 30.25 20.73
C LYS A 317 12.40 29.79 22.01
N LYS A 318 11.69 29.11 22.90
CA LYS A 318 12.24 28.63 24.19
C LYS A 318 13.04 27.34 24.05
N LYS A 319 12.58 26.42 23.19
CA LYS A 319 13.21 25.11 22.93
C LYS A 319 13.47 24.31 24.22
N ASP A 320 12.61 24.47 25.22
CA ASP A 320 12.71 23.88 26.55
C ASP A 320 11.91 22.57 26.69
N ALA A 321 10.98 22.30 25.78
CA ALA A 321 10.18 21.09 25.74
C ALA A 321 9.85 20.64 24.31
N GLY A 322 9.30 19.42 24.19
CA GLY A 322 8.75 18.89 22.94
C GLY A 322 9.78 18.66 21.83
N TRP A 323 9.29 18.53 20.60
CA TRP A 323 10.11 18.29 19.41
C TRP A 323 11.12 19.40 19.12
N ASN A 324 10.81 20.67 19.44
CA ASN A 324 11.74 21.78 19.29
C ASN A 324 12.97 21.66 20.21
N MET A 325 12.80 21.13 21.43
CA MET A 325 13.93 20.83 22.33
C MET A 325 14.80 19.71 21.77
N TYR A 326 14.20 18.58 21.36
CA TYR A 326 14.96 17.44 20.82
C TYR A 326 15.70 17.82 19.52
N LYS A 327 15.06 18.58 18.63
CA LYS A 327 15.70 19.12 17.42
C LYS A 327 17.01 19.87 17.76
N GLU A 328 16.98 20.72 18.78
CA GLU A 328 18.16 21.49 19.22
C GLU A 328 19.25 20.60 19.81
N GLN A 329 18.87 19.67 20.70
CA GLN A 329 19.80 18.76 21.37
C GLN A 329 20.54 17.86 20.38
N PHE A 330 19.88 17.44 19.30
CA PHE A 330 20.47 16.60 18.26
C PHE A 330 21.10 17.40 17.10
N GLY A 331 21.19 18.73 17.22
CA GLY A 331 21.87 19.58 16.24
C GLY A 331 21.20 19.65 14.87
N LEU A 332 19.88 19.46 14.81
CA LEU A 332 19.08 19.48 13.58
C LEU A 332 18.68 20.93 13.22
N TYR A 333 19.65 21.84 13.14
CA TYR A 333 19.37 23.29 13.09
C TYR A 333 18.62 23.75 11.83
N ASP A 334 18.84 23.07 10.71
CA ASP A 334 18.24 23.29 9.39
C ASP A 334 16.87 22.61 9.21
N TRP A 335 16.39 21.90 10.22
CA TRP A 335 15.10 21.22 10.19
C TRP A 335 13.94 22.14 10.62
N GLU A 336 12.71 21.79 10.26
CA GLU A 336 11.51 22.51 10.70
C GLU A 336 10.51 21.58 11.39
N VAL A 337 9.80 22.09 12.40
CA VAL A 337 8.75 21.34 13.13
C VAL A 337 7.39 21.90 12.75
N TRP A 338 6.50 21.03 12.28
CA TRP A 338 5.18 21.35 11.76
C TRP A 338 4.09 20.57 12.51
N SER A 339 2.94 21.22 12.69
CA SER A 339 1.75 20.59 13.26
C SER A 339 1.08 19.69 12.22
N LEU A 340 0.46 18.59 12.69
CA LEU A 340 -0.47 17.78 11.89
C LEU A 340 -1.62 18.59 11.28
N GLY A 341 -1.98 19.73 11.87
CA GLY A 341 -3.03 20.62 11.36
C GLY A 341 -2.58 21.54 10.21
N ASP A 342 -1.28 21.64 9.93
CA ASP A 342 -0.70 22.60 8.96
C ASP A 342 -0.14 21.90 7.70
N LEU A 343 -0.60 20.68 7.39
CA LEU A 343 -0.09 19.89 6.25
C LEU A 343 -0.29 20.58 4.89
N GLU A 344 -1.43 21.25 4.70
CA GLU A 344 -1.71 22.01 3.48
C GLU A 344 -0.66 23.10 3.26
N LYS A 345 -0.42 23.92 4.30
CA LYS A 345 0.60 24.98 4.27
C LYS A 345 1.99 24.41 4.03
N LEU A 346 2.34 23.30 4.69
CA LEU A 346 3.64 22.64 4.49
C LEU A 346 3.81 22.19 3.04
N GLN A 347 2.77 21.59 2.44
CA GLN A 347 2.79 21.21 1.03
C GLN A 347 2.99 22.43 0.12
N GLU A 348 2.27 23.53 0.37
CA GLU A 348 2.43 24.78 -0.39
C GLU A 348 3.86 25.35 -0.30
N GLN A 349 4.48 25.34 0.88
CA GLN A 349 5.87 25.80 1.06
C GLN A 349 6.88 24.92 0.30
N ILE A 350 6.62 23.62 0.20
CA ILE A 350 7.44 22.68 -0.60
C ILE A 350 7.26 22.96 -2.10
N LEU A 351 6.02 23.12 -2.56
CA LEU A 351 5.70 23.36 -3.97
C LEU A 351 6.20 24.72 -4.46
N SER A 352 6.13 25.76 -3.61
CA SER A 352 6.55 27.13 -3.94
C SER A 352 8.06 27.35 -4.00
N GLY A 353 8.89 26.35 -3.67
CA GLY A 353 10.34 26.47 -3.75
C GLY A 353 11.06 26.64 -2.43
N ARG A 354 10.36 27.08 -1.37
CA ARG A 354 11.00 27.46 -0.10
C ARG A 354 11.62 26.28 0.65
N LEU A 355 11.00 25.11 0.50
CA LEU A 355 11.39 23.86 1.16
C LEU A 355 11.72 22.75 0.14
N GLN A 356 12.24 23.11 -1.04
CA GLN A 356 12.52 22.14 -2.11
C GLN A 356 13.67 21.16 -1.79
N ASP A 357 14.60 21.57 -0.93
CA ASP A 357 15.76 20.81 -0.47
C ASP A 357 15.46 19.87 0.71
N ILE A 358 14.20 19.78 1.15
CA ILE A 358 13.80 18.76 2.13
C ILE A 358 13.94 17.37 1.51
N GLU A 359 14.75 16.54 2.15
CA GLU A 359 14.96 15.15 1.76
C GLU A 359 14.41 14.15 2.79
N VAL A 360 14.19 14.57 4.05
CA VAL A 360 13.75 13.68 5.14
C VAL A 360 12.46 14.19 5.78
N VAL A 361 11.53 13.28 6.04
CA VAL A 361 10.25 13.57 6.72
C VAL A 361 10.10 12.60 7.90
N ILE A 362 10.10 13.13 9.12
CA ILE A 362 9.76 12.38 10.34
C ILE A 362 8.30 12.66 10.68
N ILE A 363 7.51 11.62 10.87
CA ILE A 363 6.08 11.73 11.19
C ILE A 363 5.84 11.04 12.53
N ASP A 364 5.54 11.84 13.54
CA ASP A 364 5.10 11.35 14.84
C ASP A 364 3.60 11.04 14.83
N GLU A 365 3.22 10.03 15.60
CA GLU A 365 1.88 9.45 15.59
C GLU A 365 1.35 9.16 14.19
N ALA A 366 2.19 8.54 13.35
CA ALA A 366 1.88 8.18 11.96
C ALA A 366 0.59 7.35 11.83
N HIS A 367 0.16 6.72 12.91
CA HIS A 367 -1.10 6.02 13.02
C HIS A 367 -2.33 6.92 12.79
N ARG A 368 -2.21 8.25 12.76
CA ARG A 368 -3.30 9.14 12.35
C ARG A 368 -3.57 9.13 10.84
N PHE A 369 -2.65 8.59 10.03
CA PHE A 369 -2.71 8.58 8.56
C PHE A 369 -3.01 7.21 7.96
N ARG A 370 -3.90 6.45 8.62
CA ARG A 370 -4.32 5.10 8.18
C ARG A 370 -5.31 5.14 7.01
N ASN A 371 -6.10 6.20 6.91
CA ASN A 371 -7.17 6.34 5.92
C ASN A 371 -6.70 7.09 4.67
N GLN A 372 -6.71 6.43 3.52
CA GLN A 372 -6.22 6.98 2.25
C GLN A 372 -7.19 8.00 1.63
N ASP A 373 -8.46 7.96 2.04
CA ASP A 373 -9.53 8.76 1.44
C ASP A 373 -9.63 10.16 2.09
N THR A 374 -8.69 10.52 2.96
CA THR A 374 -8.67 11.82 3.64
C THR A 374 -7.75 12.81 2.92
N GLN A 375 -8.15 14.09 2.88
CA GLN A 375 -7.30 15.17 2.35
C GLN A 375 -5.95 15.26 3.06
N SER A 376 -5.94 15.08 4.39
CA SER A 376 -4.71 15.07 5.19
C SER A 376 -3.73 13.99 4.72
N TYR A 377 -4.23 12.80 4.36
CA TYR A 377 -3.38 11.75 3.79
C TYR A 377 -2.86 12.13 2.40
N GLU A 378 -3.67 12.76 1.55
CA GLU A 378 -3.21 13.23 0.24
C GLU A 378 -2.10 14.28 0.35
N TYR A 379 -2.26 15.27 1.24
CA TYR A 379 -1.21 16.26 1.53
C TYR A 379 0.07 15.57 1.99
N LEU A 380 -0.04 14.67 2.97
CA LEU A 380 1.11 13.94 3.49
C LEU A 380 1.80 13.09 2.43
N LYS A 381 1.04 12.36 1.61
CA LYS A 381 1.57 11.54 0.52
C LYS A 381 2.36 12.37 -0.49
N ASN A 382 1.89 13.58 -0.79
CA ASN A 382 2.59 14.51 -1.67
C ASN A 382 3.86 15.08 -1.01
N ILE A 383 3.81 15.38 0.30
CA ILE A 383 4.98 15.78 1.09
C ILE A 383 6.03 14.66 1.09
N CYS A 384 5.64 13.40 1.28
CA CYS A 384 6.56 12.27 1.35
C CYS A 384 7.13 11.82 -0.01
N ARG A 385 6.53 12.24 -1.12
CA ARG A 385 6.86 11.74 -2.46
C ARG A 385 8.34 11.98 -2.79
N GLY A 386 9.10 10.90 -2.99
CA GLY A 386 10.51 10.93 -3.37
C GLY A 386 11.47 11.28 -2.23
N ARG A 387 10.99 11.29 -0.97
CA ARG A 387 11.78 11.62 0.22
C ARG A 387 11.99 10.39 1.12
N ILE A 388 12.94 10.50 2.03
CA ILE A 388 13.14 9.52 3.11
C ILE A 388 12.06 9.74 4.16
N VAL A 389 11.33 8.69 4.54
CA VAL A 389 10.23 8.80 5.51
C VAL A 389 10.49 7.96 6.75
N VAL A 390 10.42 8.59 7.92
CA VAL A 390 10.53 7.92 9.22
C VAL A 390 9.19 8.02 9.94
N LEU A 391 8.47 6.91 10.07
CA LEU A 391 7.17 6.85 10.71
C LEU A 391 7.31 6.40 12.16
N LEU A 392 6.83 7.18 13.12
CA LEU A 392 6.78 6.80 14.54
C LEU A 392 5.35 6.39 14.91
N THR A 393 5.20 5.18 15.42
CA THR A 393 3.88 4.71 15.89
C THR A 393 4.02 3.58 16.91
N ALA A 394 3.41 3.70 18.08
CA ALA A 394 3.40 2.59 19.05
C ALA A 394 2.51 1.39 18.62
N THR A 395 1.67 1.55 17.61
CA THR A 395 0.61 0.60 17.22
C THR A 395 0.57 0.35 15.71
N PRO A 396 1.65 -0.15 15.07
CA PRO A 396 1.57 -0.46 13.64
C PRO A 396 0.70 -1.71 13.38
N PHE A 397 0.50 -2.61 14.37
CA PHE A 397 -0.06 -3.95 14.18
C PHE A 397 -1.53 -4.14 14.61
N ASN A 398 -2.14 -3.20 15.32
CA ASN A 398 -3.57 -3.29 15.72
C ASN A 398 -4.52 -2.75 14.64
N ASN A 399 -4.02 -2.53 13.43
CA ASN A 399 -4.71 -1.84 12.37
C ASN A 399 -5.22 -2.84 11.32
N ARG A 400 -6.22 -2.44 10.52
CA ARG A 400 -6.67 -3.25 9.39
C ARG A 400 -5.53 -3.39 8.37
N PRO A 401 -5.52 -4.44 7.54
CA PRO A 401 -4.49 -4.58 6.50
C PRO A 401 -4.41 -3.34 5.59
N ALA A 402 -5.56 -2.74 5.26
CA ALA A 402 -5.63 -1.51 4.45
C ALA A 402 -4.87 -0.33 5.11
N ASP A 403 -4.97 -0.20 6.43
CA ASP A 403 -4.34 0.87 7.20
C ASP A 403 -2.81 0.78 7.14
N ILE A 404 -2.27 -0.45 7.24
CA ILE A 404 -0.84 -0.72 7.13
C ILE A 404 -0.36 -0.39 5.72
N LEU A 405 -1.11 -0.80 4.69
CA LEU A 405 -0.80 -0.45 3.30
C LEU A 405 -0.74 1.07 3.09
N SER A 406 -1.61 1.84 3.76
CA SER A 406 -1.60 3.31 3.70
C SER A 406 -0.28 3.90 4.20
N LEU A 407 0.24 3.38 5.31
CA LEU A 407 1.53 3.82 5.85
C LEU A 407 2.69 3.44 4.92
N LEU A 408 2.67 2.21 4.40
CA LEU A 408 3.68 1.73 3.46
C LEU A 408 3.73 2.58 2.17
N LYS A 409 2.57 2.97 1.64
CA LYS A 409 2.46 3.83 0.45
C LYS A 409 3.08 5.23 0.60
N LEU A 410 3.42 5.66 1.83
CA LEU A 410 4.09 6.94 2.03
C LEU A 410 5.55 6.92 1.55
N PHE A 411 6.21 5.75 1.54
CA PHE A 411 7.62 5.64 1.14
C PHE A 411 7.94 4.51 0.16
N ILE A 412 7.03 3.55 -0.04
CA ILE A 412 7.20 2.48 -1.03
C ILE A 412 6.57 2.89 -2.36
N VAL A 413 7.37 2.90 -3.41
CA VAL A 413 6.89 3.13 -4.78
C VAL A 413 6.22 1.85 -5.30
N PRO A 414 4.94 1.89 -5.70
CA PRO A 414 4.27 0.74 -6.31
C PRO A 414 5.06 0.26 -7.53
N LYS A 415 5.35 -1.06 -7.62
CA LYS A 415 6.17 -1.75 -8.64
C LYS A 415 7.70 -1.78 -8.43
N LYS A 416 8.23 -1.23 -7.33
CA LYS A 416 9.64 -1.40 -6.91
C LYS A 416 9.74 -1.84 -5.44
N SER A 417 8.85 -2.72 -5.00
CA SER A 417 8.88 -3.22 -3.62
C SER A 417 10.07 -4.14 -3.42
N SER A 418 11.06 -3.71 -2.64
CA SER A 418 12.16 -4.53 -2.11
C SER A 418 11.72 -5.47 -0.97
N ILE A 419 10.49 -5.29 -0.48
CA ILE A 419 9.97 -5.90 0.74
C ILE A 419 9.31 -7.26 0.46
N THR A 420 8.83 -7.48 -0.77
CA THR A 420 8.14 -8.71 -1.17
C THR A 420 8.69 -9.24 -2.49
N LEU A 421 8.86 -10.56 -2.58
CA LEU A 421 9.19 -11.26 -3.85
C LEU A 421 8.10 -11.09 -4.92
N GLU A 422 6.88 -10.73 -4.52
CA GLU A 422 5.76 -10.45 -5.41
C GLU A 422 5.80 -9.00 -5.90
N ASN A 423 5.68 -8.82 -7.22
CA ASN A 423 5.76 -7.53 -7.91
C ASN A 423 4.63 -6.54 -7.57
N ASN A 424 3.67 -6.90 -6.71
CA ASN A 424 2.59 -5.99 -6.32
C ASN A 424 2.13 -6.15 -4.85
N LEU A 425 2.74 -5.35 -3.97
CA LEU A 425 2.35 -5.19 -2.55
C LEU A 425 0.84 -4.87 -2.38
N VAL A 426 0.25 -4.13 -3.33
CA VAL A 426 -1.16 -3.72 -3.25
C VAL A 426 -2.10 -4.92 -3.36
N ASP A 427 -1.81 -5.86 -4.25
CA ASP A 427 -2.67 -7.04 -4.46
C ASP A 427 -2.66 -7.93 -3.21
N LYS A 428 -1.48 -8.18 -2.65
CA LYS A 428 -1.31 -8.95 -1.41
C LYS A 428 -2.08 -8.35 -0.24
N PHE A 429 -1.99 -7.03 -0.05
CA PHE A 429 -2.75 -6.36 1.01
C PHE A 429 -4.26 -6.33 0.73
N THR A 430 -4.69 -6.40 -0.52
CA THR A 430 -6.10 -6.56 -0.91
C THR A 430 -6.63 -7.94 -0.53
N GLU A 431 -5.83 -8.99 -0.73
CA GLU A 431 -6.16 -10.34 -0.25
C GLU A 431 -6.24 -10.38 1.28
N PHE A 432 -5.25 -9.80 1.97
CA PHE A 432 -5.26 -9.71 3.43
C PHE A 432 -6.49 -8.98 3.95
N LYS A 433 -6.86 -7.84 3.35
CA LYS A 433 -8.08 -7.10 3.69
C LYS A 433 -9.32 -7.98 3.55
N THR A 434 -9.46 -8.66 2.41
CA THR A 434 -10.62 -9.52 2.15
C THR A 434 -10.74 -10.65 3.17
N ALA A 435 -9.61 -11.31 3.49
CA ALA A 435 -9.59 -12.36 4.50
C ALA A 435 -9.93 -11.82 5.90
N PHE A 436 -9.34 -10.68 6.28
CA PHE A 436 -9.58 -10.02 7.56
C PHE A 436 -11.06 -9.65 7.74
N ASP A 437 -11.65 -8.99 6.74
CA ASP A 437 -13.04 -8.54 6.78
C ASP A 437 -14.02 -9.72 6.90
N ARG A 438 -13.77 -10.82 6.16
CA ARG A 438 -14.56 -12.05 6.26
C ARG A 438 -14.45 -12.69 7.64
N LEU A 439 -13.24 -12.83 8.20
CA LEU A 439 -13.01 -13.40 9.52
C LEU A 439 -13.69 -12.56 10.62
N ALA A 440 -13.58 -11.23 10.55
CA ALA A 440 -14.23 -10.31 11.47
C ALA A 440 -15.76 -10.40 11.37
N TYR A 441 -16.31 -10.49 10.15
CA TYR A 441 -17.74 -10.65 9.92
C TYR A 441 -18.28 -11.96 10.50
N ILE A 442 -17.57 -13.08 10.32
CA ILE A 442 -17.93 -14.37 10.92
C ILE A 442 -17.97 -14.26 12.43
N LYS A 443 -16.89 -13.74 13.05
CA LYS A 443 -16.79 -13.59 14.50
C LYS A 443 -17.95 -12.76 15.06
N LYS A 444 -18.31 -11.66 14.38
CA LYS A 444 -19.38 -10.75 14.82
C LYS A 444 -20.79 -11.32 14.62
N TYR A 445 -21.06 -11.96 13.48
CA TYR A 445 -22.43 -12.27 13.06
C TYR A 445 -22.81 -13.76 13.06
N HIS A 446 -21.91 -14.66 13.47
CA HIS A 446 -22.22 -16.10 13.56
C HIS A 446 -23.48 -16.41 14.41
N ASN A 447 -23.75 -15.61 15.44
CA ASN A 447 -24.92 -15.75 16.33
C ASN A 447 -25.86 -14.54 16.29
N SER A 448 -25.87 -13.78 15.18
CA SER A 448 -26.77 -12.61 15.04
C SER A 448 -28.23 -13.05 15.06
N THR A 449 -29.16 -12.25 15.57
CA THR A 449 -30.61 -12.52 15.50
C THR A 449 -31.16 -12.42 14.06
N ASP A 450 -30.49 -11.65 13.20
CA ASP A 450 -30.81 -11.48 11.78
C ASP A 450 -30.39 -12.71 10.94
N PRO A 451 -31.34 -13.43 10.30
CA PRO A 451 -31.05 -14.59 9.47
C PRO A 451 -30.12 -14.30 8.29
N LYS A 452 -30.22 -13.13 7.65
CA LYS A 452 -29.38 -12.77 6.50
C LYS A 452 -27.93 -12.59 6.93
N LYS A 453 -27.70 -11.91 8.06
CA LYS A 453 -26.35 -11.71 8.60
C LYS A 453 -25.70 -13.04 8.99
N ARG A 454 -26.46 -13.95 9.62
CA ARG A 454 -25.98 -15.31 9.93
C ARG A 454 -25.64 -16.12 8.68
N GLN A 455 -26.52 -16.17 7.68
CA GLN A 455 -26.27 -16.90 6.44
C GLN A 455 -25.03 -16.39 5.70
N LYS A 456 -24.86 -15.06 5.64
CA LYS A 456 -23.66 -14.43 5.06
C LYS A 456 -22.38 -14.81 5.82
N ALA A 457 -22.43 -14.89 7.15
CA ALA A 457 -21.31 -15.39 7.95
C ALA A 457 -20.97 -16.85 7.61
N PHE A 458 -21.97 -17.71 7.45
CA PHE A 458 -21.74 -19.12 7.06
C PHE A 458 -21.19 -19.26 5.64
N ALA A 459 -21.65 -18.44 4.69
CA ALA A 459 -21.10 -18.40 3.34
C ALA A 459 -19.63 -17.95 3.31
N TYR A 460 -19.27 -16.94 4.10
CA TYR A 460 -17.88 -16.52 4.25
C TYR A 460 -17.01 -17.58 4.91
N TYR A 461 -17.54 -18.32 5.88
CA TYR A 461 -16.84 -19.45 6.49
C TYR A 461 -16.56 -20.54 5.44
N LEU A 462 -17.58 -20.95 4.68
CA LEU A 462 -17.43 -21.93 3.60
C LEU A 462 -16.40 -21.50 2.56
N ALA A 463 -16.40 -20.23 2.16
CA ALA A 463 -15.43 -19.69 1.21
C ALA A 463 -13.99 -19.64 1.73
N LEU A 464 -13.78 -19.53 3.04
CA LEU A 464 -12.44 -19.47 3.65
C LEU A 464 -11.87 -20.85 3.99
N PHE A 465 -12.74 -21.79 4.40
CA PHE A 465 -12.31 -23.08 4.95
C PHE A 465 -12.69 -24.28 4.07
N GLY A 466 -13.57 -24.10 3.07
CA GLY A 466 -14.03 -25.18 2.18
C GLY A 466 -15.01 -26.17 2.85
N GLU A 467 -15.50 -25.85 4.05
CA GLU A 467 -16.39 -26.69 4.84
C GLU A 467 -17.56 -25.89 5.43
N PRO A 468 -18.73 -26.52 5.70
CA PRO A 468 -19.87 -25.86 6.31
C PRO A 468 -19.58 -25.44 7.76
N PHE A 469 -20.25 -24.38 8.21
CA PHE A 469 -20.08 -23.86 9.58
C PHE A 469 -20.60 -24.85 10.63
N ALA A 470 -19.73 -25.29 11.53
CA ALA A 470 -20.07 -26.13 12.67
C ALA A 470 -19.53 -25.51 13.98
N LEU A 471 -20.43 -25.09 14.87
CA LEU A 471 -20.11 -24.23 16.03
C LEU A 471 -18.97 -24.78 16.91
N ALA A 472 -18.92 -26.08 17.13
CA ALA A 472 -17.95 -26.73 18.03
C ALA A 472 -16.47 -26.50 17.62
N GLN A 473 -16.19 -26.27 16.33
CA GLN A 473 -14.81 -26.11 15.82
C GLN A 473 -14.60 -24.81 15.03
N ALA A 474 -15.67 -24.22 14.50
CA ALA A 474 -15.58 -23.09 13.58
C ALA A 474 -14.94 -21.85 14.21
N LEU A 475 -15.26 -21.52 15.46
CA LEU A 475 -14.72 -20.34 16.12
C LEU A 475 -13.22 -20.46 16.43
N GLU A 476 -12.73 -21.67 16.74
CA GLU A 476 -11.30 -21.89 16.96
C GLU A 476 -10.54 -21.82 15.63
N LYS A 477 -11.06 -22.42 14.55
CA LYS A 477 -10.47 -22.27 13.20
C LYS A 477 -10.43 -20.81 12.73
N VAL A 478 -11.48 -20.04 12.99
CA VAL A 478 -11.50 -18.59 12.71
C VAL A 478 -10.42 -17.85 13.52
N ARG A 479 -10.24 -18.20 14.80
CA ARG A 479 -9.20 -17.63 15.66
C ARG A 479 -7.80 -17.98 15.16
N GLU A 480 -7.54 -19.23 14.81
CA GLU A 480 -6.26 -19.69 14.27
C GLU A 480 -5.94 -19.03 12.92
N ARG A 481 -6.91 -18.98 12.00
CA ARG A 481 -6.75 -18.31 10.71
C ARG A 481 -6.48 -16.82 10.88
N SER A 482 -7.12 -16.17 11.86
CA SER A 482 -6.85 -14.77 12.20
C SER A 482 -5.42 -14.57 12.73
N LYS A 483 -4.93 -15.47 13.60
CA LYS A 483 -3.54 -15.45 14.07
C LYS A 483 -2.55 -15.64 12.92
N TYR A 484 -2.83 -16.59 12.02
CA TYR A 484 -2.01 -16.85 10.85
C TYR A 484 -1.95 -15.63 9.91
N LEU A 485 -3.10 -15.03 9.62
CA LEU A 485 -3.18 -13.81 8.81
C LEU A 485 -2.38 -12.66 9.44
N ALA A 486 -2.50 -12.46 10.76
CA ALA A 486 -1.72 -11.44 11.47
C ALA A 486 -0.20 -11.70 11.41
N LYS A 487 0.21 -12.97 11.43
CA LYS A 487 1.61 -13.36 11.21
C LYS A 487 2.06 -13.03 9.78
N GLN A 488 1.29 -13.40 8.77
CA GLN A 488 1.62 -13.09 7.37
C GLN A 488 1.77 -11.58 7.12
N ILE A 489 0.87 -10.77 7.68
CA ILE A 489 0.96 -9.30 7.59
C ILE A 489 2.24 -8.80 8.26
N ARG A 490 2.59 -9.34 9.43
CA ARG A 490 3.82 -8.98 10.15
C ARG A 490 5.06 -9.29 9.33
N ASP A 491 5.15 -10.52 8.82
CA ASP A 491 6.29 -10.99 8.03
C ASP A 491 6.51 -10.09 6.79
N VAL A 492 5.44 -9.51 6.23
CA VAL A 492 5.52 -8.57 5.10
C VAL A 492 6.03 -7.18 5.51
N ILE A 493 5.78 -6.70 6.73
CA ILE A 493 6.22 -5.35 7.15
C ILE A 493 7.48 -5.34 8.00
N GLU A 494 7.89 -6.50 8.51
CA GLU A 494 9.10 -6.69 9.31
C GLU A 494 10.36 -6.09 8.68
N PRO A 495 10.62 -6.21 7.35
CA PRO A 495 11.82 -5.64 6.74
C PRO A 495 11.92 -4.11 6.83
N VAL A 496 10.81 -3.43 7.08
CA VAL A 496 10.76 -1.96 7.21
C VAL A 496 10.32 -1.49 8.60
N THR A 497 10.18 -2.40 9.57
CA THR A 497 9.65 -2.08 10.89
C THR A 497 10.61 -2.48 12.00
N ILE A 498 10.98 -1.53 12.85
CA ILE A 498 11.72 -1.78 14.08
C ILE A 498 10.73 -1.76 15.24
N ARG A 499 10.54 -2.90 15.90
CA ARG A 499 9.58 -3.01 17.01
C ARG A 499 10.13 -3.82 18.16
N ARG A 500 10.20 -3.20 19.33
CA ARG A 500 10.64 -3.83 20.58
C ARG A 500 9.64 -3.53 21.69
N ASN A 501 9.47 -4.48 22.58
CA ASN A 501 8.70 -4.32 23.80
C ASN A 501 9.59 -4.52 25.03
N ARG A 502 9.14 -4.06 26.21
CA ARG A 502 9.95 -4.12 27.44
C ARG A 502 10.27 -5.57 27.88
N LEU A 503 9.34 -6.50 27.68
CA LEU A 503 9.52 -7.91 28.05
C LEU A 503 10.59 -8.58 27.17
N ASP A 504 10.59 -8.30 25.86
CA ASP A 504 11.57 -8.80 24.91
C ASP A 504 12.98 -8.29 25.27
N LEU A 505 13.09 -7.01 25.68
CA LEU A 505 14.35 -6.43 26.12
C LEU A 505 14.87 -7.07 27.42
N LEU A 506 13.99 -7.36 28.39
CA LEU A 506 14.35 -8.07 29.62
C LEU A 506 14.78 -9.53 29.37
N GLY A 507 14.17 -10.18 28.37
CA GLY A 507 14.53 -11.53 27.93
C GLY A 507 15.82 -11.61 27.14
N ASN A 508 16.33 -10.48 26.62
CA ASN A 508 17.54 -10.45 25.80
C ASN A 508 18.81 -10.29 26.67
N PRO A 509 19.77 -11.23 26.61
CA PRO A 509 21.00 -11.16 27.41
C PRO A 509 21.82 -9.88 27.23
N TYR A 510 21.77 -9.27 26.04
CA TYR A 510 22.53 -8.05 25.73
C TYR A 510 21.85 -6.77 26.25
N TYR A 511 20.53 -6.79 26.43
CA TYR A 511 19.76 -5.60 26.84
C TYR A 511 19.23 -5.68 28.28
N LYS A 512 19.25 -6.86 28.91
CA LYS A 512 18.65 -7.11 30.23
C LYS A 512 19.11 -6.13 31.31
N ASN A 513 20.41 -5.82 31.35
CA ASN A 513 21.00 -4.90 32.35
C ASN A 513 20.62 -3.44 32.12
N GLU A 514 20.25 -3.07 30.89
CA GLU A 514 19.74 -1.74 30.55
C GLU A 514 18.23 -1.64 30.78
N ALA A 515 17.51 -2.72 30.43
CA ALA A 515 16.07 -2.81 30.56
C ALA A 515 15.60 -2.79 32.02
N SER A 516 16.44 -3.18 32.99
CA SER A 516 16.14 -3.04 34.42
C SER A 516 16.04 -1.60 34.90
N ASN A 517 16.59 -0.63 34.16
CA ASN A 517 16.48 0.80 34.48
C ASN A 517 15.17 1.42 33.96
N LEU A 518 14.36 0.66 33.21
CA LEU A 518 13.05 1.10 32.74
C LEU A 518 12.01 0.91 33.86
N SER A 519 11.10 1.88 34.01
CA SER A 519 10.01 1.81 34.99
C SER A 519 9.16 0.55 34.78
N ARG A 520 8.86 -0.18 35.86
CA ARG A 520 7.89 -1.26 35.86
C ARG A 520 6.51 -0.68 36.08
N VAL A 521 5.59 -0.96 35.16
CA VAL A 521 4.19 -0.56 35.25
C VAL A 521 3.44 -1.77 35.80
N ALA A 522 2.69 -1.60 36.89
CA ALA A 522 1.81 -2.64 37.39
C ALA A 522 0.65 -2.85 36.41
N ASP A 523 0.04 -4.04 36.42
CA ASP A 523 -1.15 -4.28 35.60
C ASP A 523 -2.27 -3.29 36.00
N PRO A 524 -3.11 -2.85 35.04
CA PRO A 524 -4.26 -2.00 35.35
C PRO A 524 -5.17 -2.67 36.38
N ILE A 525 -5.55 -1.93 37.41
CA ILE A 525 -6.49 -2.39 38.44
C ILE A 525 -7.83 -1.74 38.17
N GLU A 526 -8.86 -2.56 37.95
CA GLU A 526 -10.22 -2.06 37.75
C GLU A 526 -10.81 -1.54 39.06
N TRP A 527 -11.40 -0.34 39.01
CA TRP A 527 -12.18 0.21 40.11
C TRP A 527 -13.66 0.14 39.75
N PHE A 528 -14.39 -0.60 40.56
CA PHE A 528 -15.84 -0.72 40.45
C PHE A 528 -16.52 0.35 41.30
N PHE A 529 -17.58 0.94 40.75
CA PHE A 529 -18.50 1.83 41.43
C PHE A 529 -19.89 1.19 41.42
N GLU A 530 -20.70 1.53 42.40
CA GLU A 530 -22.06 1.00 42.53
C GLU A 530 -23.07 2.00 41.97
N LEU A 531 -24.11 1.49 41.33
CA LEU A 531 -25.25 2.27 40.86
C LEU A 531 -26.48 1.87 41.66
N SER A 532 -27.34 2.84 41.97
CA SER A 532 -28.67 2.53 42.47
C SER A 532 -29.46 1.77 41.40
N LYS A 533 -30.52 1.05 41.79
CA LYS A 533 -31.36 0.33 40.82
C LYS A 533 -31.89 1.25 39.72
N GLU A 534 -32.34 2.46 40.10
CA GLU A 534 -32.87 3.44 39.15
C GLU A 534 -31.79 3.97 38.20
N GLN A 535 -30.56 4.19 38.69
CA GLN A 535 -29.42 4.60 37.87
C GLN A 535 -28.97 3.48 36.92
N SER A 536 -28.96 2.24 37.39
CA SER A 536 -28.67 1.06 36.58
C SER A 536 -29.71 0.86 35.48
N ASP A 537 -31.00 0.99 35.81
CA ASP A 537 -32.09 0.89 34.84
C ASP A 537 -31.99 2.00 33.78
N PHE A 538 -31.64 3.23 34.19
CA PHE A 538 -31.35 4.32 33.25
C PHE A 538 -30.17 4.01 32.33
N TYR A 539 -29.09 3.43 32.86
CA TYR A 539 -27.92 3.00 32.08
C TYR A 539 -28.32 2.01 30.98
N ASP A 540 -29.14 1.02 31.35
CA ASP A 540 -29.66 0.02 30.43
C ASP A 540 -30.52 0.66 29.32
N VAL A 541 -31.41 1.59 29.68
CA VAL A 541 -32.28 2.29 28.72
C VAL A 541 -31.46 3.15 27.75
N VAL A 542 -30.44 3.87 28.23
CA VAL A 542 -29.58 4.69 27.37
C VAL A 542 -28.90 3.85 26.29
N ILE A 543 -28.39 2.67 26.65
CA ILE A 543 -27.63 1.79 25.74
C ILE A 543 -28.55 0.94 24.86
N LYS A 544 -29.59 0.33 25.44
CA LYS A 544 -30.45 -0.65 24.76
C LYS A 544 -31.63 -0.03 24.03
N ASP A 545 -32.09 1.16 24.42
CA ASP A 545 -33.28 1.78 23.83
C ASP A 545 -32.96 3.11 23.15
N TYR A 546 -32.26 4.04 23.81
CA TYR A 546 -32.04 5.38 23.27
C TYR A 546 -31.07 5.37 22.10
N PHE A 547 -29.86 4.82 22.32
CA PHE A 547 -28.78 4.80 21.32
C PHE A 547 -28.52 3.41 20.73
N ALA A 548 -29.47 2.47 20.86
CA ALA A 548 -29.44 1.23 20.10
C ALA A 548 -29.55 1.48 18.59
N ASP A 549 -29.24 0.46 17.79
CA ASP A 549 -29.33 0.59 16.35
C ASP A 549 -30.80 0.86 15.94
N PRO A 550 -31.10 1.82 15.05
CA PRO A 550 -32.46 2.06 14.58
C PRO A 550 -33.11 0.82 13.98
N ASP A 551 -32.31 -0.06 13.36
CA ASP A 551 -32.77 -1.33 12.81
C ASP A 551 -33.13 -2.35 13.89
N GLU A 552 -32.73 -2.10 15.14
CA GLU A 552 -33.01 -2.88 16.35
C GLU A 552 -34.01 -2.16 17.29
N GLY A 553 -34.58 -1.03 16.87
CA GLY A 553 -35.59 -0.28 17.63
C GLY A 553 -35.09 0.97 18.34
N GLY A 554 -33.84 1.41 18.09
CA GLY A 554 -33.26 2.62 18.68
C GLY A 554 -34.12 3.88 18.50
N ARG A 555 -34.25 4.68 19.56
CA ARG A 555 -35.03 5.93 19.56
C ARG A 555 -34.31 7.07 18.85
N PHE A 556 -32.98 7.17 18.98
CA PHE A 556 -32.19 8.20 18.29
C PHE A 556 -32.17 7.95 16.78
N LYS A 557 -32.86 8.80 16.02
CA LYS A 557 -32.98 8.70 14.56
C LYS A 557 -31.81 9.37 13.86
N GLY A 558 -31.20 10.40 14.46
CA GLY A 558 -30.10 11.15 13.86
C GLY A 558 -30.41 11.57 12.41
N ALA A 559 -31.64 12.02 12.16
CA ALA A 559 -32.19 12.19 10.83
C ALA A 559 -31.35 13.15 9.98
N MET A 560 -30.86 14.24 10.59
CA MET A 560 -29.99 15.22 9.95
C MET A 560 -28.71 14.61 9.37
N TYR A 561 -28.22 13.49 9.90
CA TYR A 561 -27.01 12.83 9.41
C TYR A 561 -27.27 11.87 8.24
N ARG A 562 -28.55 11.57 7.95
CA ARG A 562 -28.99 10.60 6.93
C ARG A 562 -30.09 11.13 5.99
N PRO A 563 -30.01 12.37 5.46
CA PRO A 563 -31.04 12.94 4.61
C PRO A 563 -31.33 12.12 3.34
N PHE A 564 -30.37 11.36 2.81
CA PHE A 564 -30.54 10.53 1.61
C PHE A 564 -31.64 9.46 1.78
N GLU A 565 -31.78 8.90 2.99
CA GLU A 565 -32.83 7.90 3.29
C GLU A 565 -34.24 8.50 3.16
N TYR A 566 -34.39 9.78 3.47
CA TYR A 566 -35.64 10.52 3.37
C TYR A 566 -35.85 11.12 1.96
N GLU A 567 -34.78 11.37 1.23
CA GLU A 567 -34.81 11.83 -0.16
C GLU A 567 -35.31 10.72 -1.11
N LYS A 568 -34.79 9.49 -0.98
CA LYS A 568 -34.98 8.44 -2.02
C LYS A 568 -35.28 7.01 -1.55
N ALA A 569 -34.92 6.58 -0.33
CA ALA A 569 -34.95 5.15 -0.02
C ALA A 569 -34.93 4.79 1.48
N LYS A 570 -36.10 4.45 2.05
CA LYS A 570 -36.19 3.71 3.33
C LYS A 570 -36.42 2.19 3.17
N GLN A 571 -36.88 1.72 2.01
CA GLN A 571 -37.12 0.28 1.82
C GLN A 571 -35.80 -0.48 1.68
N LYS A 572 -35.51 -1.34 2.66
CA LYS A 572 -34.31 -2.22 2.69
C LYS A 572 -34.07 -3.00 1.41
N THR A 573 -35.12 -3.31 0.66
CA THR A 573 -35.06 -4.03 -0.63
C THR A 573 -34.42 -3.23 -1.76
N LEU A 574 -34.42 -1.89 -1.67
CA LEU A 574 -33.85 -1.01 -2.70
C LEU A 574 -32.35 -0.74 -2.49
N TRP A 575 -31.82 -0.95 -1.28
CA TRP A 575 -30.44 -0.63 -0.93
C TRP A 575 -29.41 -1.44 -1.75
N ASP A 576 -29.73 -2.70 -2.05
CA ASP A 576 -28.87 -3.59 -2.84
C ASP A 576 -28.87 -3.26 -4.35
N PHE A 577 -29.77 -2.38 -4.81
CA PHE A 577 -29.93 -1.99 -6.22
C PHE A 577 -29.62 -0.51 -6.48
N LEU A 578 -29.09 0.21 -5.50
CA LEU A 578 -28.71 1.61 -5.66
C LEU A 578 -27.59 1.75 -6.70
N PRO A 579 -27.68 2.73 -7.63
CA PRO A 579 -26.55 3.11 -8.48
C PRO A 579 -25.31 3.41 -7.65
N GLU A 580 -24.11 3.14 -8.18
CA GLU A 580 -22.84 3.20 -7.44
C GLU A 580 -22.63 4.51 -6.66
N LYS A 581 -22.96 5.66 -7.27
CA LYS A 581 -22.88 6.98 -6.61
C LYS A 581 -23.87 7.15 -5.46
N GLU A 582 -25.07 6.64 -5.62
CA GLU A 582 -26.13 6.72 -4.60
C GLU A 582 -25.87 5.76 -3.45
N ASN A 583 -25.37 4.56 -3.75
CA ASN A 583 -24.93 3.59 -2.74
C ASN A 583 -23.77 4.16 -1.89
N PHE A 584 -22.79 4.82 -2.54
CA PHE A 584 -21.71 5.48 -1.83
C PHE A 584 -22.23 6.56 -0.86
N GLU A 585 -23.16 7.41 -1.32
CA GLU A 585 -23.76 8.46 -0.50
C GLU A 585 -24.57 7.90 0.68
N PHE A 586 -25.37 6.84 0.46
CA PHE A 586 -26.09 6.13 1.50
C PHE A 586 -25.15 5.56 2.58
N ILE A 587 -24.09 4.85 2.17
CA ILE A 587 -23.11 4.26 3.09
C ILE A 587 -22.38 5.34 3.88
N GLN A 588 -21.98 6.44 3.23
CA GLN A 588 -21.29 7.55 3.89
C GLN A 588 -22.14 8.15 5.02
N GLN A 589 -23.43 8.39 4.76
CA GLN A 589 -24.35 8.97 5.74
C GLN A 589 -24.68 8.00 6.88
N ARG A 590 -24.88 6.72 6.60
CA ARG A 590 -25.05 5.70 7.63
C ARG A 590 -23.84 5.60 8.55
N ASN A 591 -22.62 5.65 7.98
CA ASN A 591 -21.39 5.68 8.78
C ASN A 591 -21.30 6.93 9.66
N LEU A 592 -21.72 8.10 9.16
CA LEU A 592 -21.78 9.34 9.94
C LEU A 592 -22.75 9.24 11.11
N TYR A 593 -23.95 8.72 10.86
CA TYR A 593 -24.94 8.48 11.92
C TYR A 593 -24.39 7.54 13.00
N ASP A 594 -23.82 6.40 12.60
CA ASP A 594 -23.25 5.44 13.55
C ASP A 594 -22.06 6.03 14.31
N PHE A 595 -21.32 6.94 13.70
CA PHE A 595 -20.28 7.69 14.36
C PHE A 595 -20.84 8.62 15.45
N MET A 596 -21.82 9.46 15.13
CA MET A 596 -22.45 10.39 16.09
C MET A 596 -23.12 9.64 17.26
N ARG A 597 -23.80 8.53 16.97
CA ARG A 597 -24.40 7.66 17.99
C ARG A 597 -23.36 7.09 18.95
N ARG A 598 -22.27 6.52 18.40
CA ARG A 598 -21.16 5.99 19.23
C ARG A 598 -20.48 7.08 20.03
N LEU A 599 -20.38 8.29 19.50
CA LEU A 599 -19.81 9.44 20.21
C LEU A 599 -20.61 9.74 21.49
N LEU A 600 -21.94 9.84 21.39
CA LEU A 600 -22.81 10.10 22.54
C LEU A 600 -22.71 8.99 23.60
N VAL A 601 -22.68 7.72 23.19
CA VAL A 601 -22.49 6.59 24.12
C VAL A 601 -21.11 6.62 24.79
N LYS A 602 -20.04 6.94 24.04
CA LYS A 602 -18.70 7.09 24.63
C LYS A 602 -18.63 8.22 25.65
N ARG A 603 -19.30 9.34 25.40
CA ARG A 603 -19.39 10.48 26.34
C ARG A 603 -20.15 10.06 27.61
N PHE A 604 -21.25 9.32 27.46
CA PHE A 604 -21.99 8.71 28.57
C PHE A 604 -21.12 7.79 29.44
N GLU A 605 -20.32 6.94 28.80
CA GLU A 605 -19.39 6.05 29.51
C GLU A 605 -18.26 6.83 30.21
N SER A 606 -17.87 8.00 29.71
CA SER A 606 -16.78 8.77 30.31
C SER A 606 -17.19 9.50 31.59
N SER A 607 -18.22 10.34 31.54
CA SER A 607 -18.79 11.00 32.72
C SER A 607 -20.19 11.52 32.42
N PHE A 608 -21.05 11.59 33.44
CA PHE A 608 -22.39 12.15 33.26
C PHE A 608 -22.35 13.65 32.91
N GLY A 609 -21.37 14.38 33.42
CA GLY A 609 -21.15 15.79 33.09
C GLY A 609 -20.80 16.02 31.61
N SER A 610 -19.83 15.28 31.09
CA SER A 610 -19.45 15.39 29.67
C SER A 610 -20.56 14.92 28.73
N PHE A 611 -21.31 13.89 29.11
CA PHE A 611 -22.50 13.47 28.37
C PHE A 611 -23.59 14.53 28.32
N ALA A 612 -23.93 15.15 29.46
CA ALA A 612 -24.92 16.22 29.51
C ALA A 612 -24.50 17.42 28.65
N GLN A 613 -23.21 17.77 28.66
CA GLN A 613 -22.68 18.85 27.83
C GLN A 613 -22.76 18.52 26.33
N SER A 614 -22.38 17.31 25.93
CA SER A 614 -22.53 16.86 24.54
C SER A 614 -24.01 16.86 24.11
N LEU A 615 -24.94 16.39 24.93
CA LEU A 615 -26.38 16.46 24.61
C LEU A 615 -26.87 17.89 24.40
N LYS A 616 -26.44 18.84 25.24
CA LYS A 616 -26.77 20.27 25.07
C LYS A 616 -26.21 20.83 23.76
N ASN A 617 -24.97 20.46 23.40
CA ASN A 617 -24.35 20.87 22.14
C ASN A 617 -25.10 20.29 20.93
N PHE A 618 -25.37 18.98 20.94
CA PHE A 618 -26.13 18.32 19.88
C PHE A 618 -27.53 18.88 19.74
N LYS A 619 -28.24 19.13 20.86
CA LYS A 619 -29.55 19.78 20.86
C LYS A 619 -29.50 21.16 20.20
N HIS A 620 -28.54 22.01 20.57
CA HIS A 620 -28.40 23.34 19.99
C HIS A 620 -28.15 23.30 18.47
N ILE A 621 -27.32 22.35 18.01
CA ILE A 621 -27.04 22.15 16.59
C ILE A 621 -28.31 21.70 15.86
N THR A 622 -29.00 20.66 16.36
CA THR A 622 -30.22 20.13 15.77
C THR A 622 -31.33 21.18 15.70
N ASP A 623 -31.49 22.01 16.75
CA ASP A 623 -32.45 23.12 16.78
C ASP A 623 -32.10 24.22 15.76
N SER A 624 -30.81 24.59 15.64
CA SER A 624 -30.35 25.55 14.64
C SER A 624 -30.62 25.07 13.21
N VAL A 625 -30.36 23.78 12.96
CA VAL A 625 -30.64 23.14 11.67
C VAL A 625 -32.13 23.11 11.37
N LEU A 626 -32.97 22.75 12.35
CA LEU A 626 -34.43 22.74 12.18
C LEU A 626 -34.95 24.15 11.83
N LYS A 627 -34.52 25.18 12.56
CA LYS A 627 -34.87 26.58 12.28
C LYS A 627 -34.43 27.04 10.88
N PHE A 628 -33.25 26.61 10.44
CA PHE A 628 -32.78 26.89 9.08
C PHE A 628 -33.66 26.23 8.02
N ILE A 629 -34.02 24.96 8.22
CA ILE A 629 -34.91 24.21 7.34
C ILE A 629 -36.29 24.89 7.27
N GLU A 630 -36.88 25.24 8.41
CA GLU A 630 -38.19 25.91 8.48
C GLU A 630 -38.18 27.27 7.76
N LYS A 631 -37.05 27.98 7.79
CA LYS A 631 -36.90 29.29 7.13
C LYS A 631 -36.64 29.20 5.63
N THR A 632 -35.94 28.16 5.16
CA THR A 632 -35.39 28.11 3.79
C THR A 632 -35.93 26.97 2.92
N ASP A 633 -36.66 26.02 3.51
CA ASP A 633 -37.08 24.74 2.91
C ASP A 633 -35.92 23.94 2.30
N LYS A 634 -34.70 24.16 2.84
CA LYS A 634 -33.47 23.51 2.41
C LYS A 634 -32.71 22.95 3.60
N TYR A 635 -32.04 21.83 3.38
CA TYR A 635 -31.06 21.27 4.30
C TYR A 635 -29.69 21.24 3.63
N ILE A 636 -28.64 21.59 4.38
CA ILE A 636 -27.27 21.60 3.89
C ILE A 636 -26.49 20.52 4.64
N LEU A 637 -25.90 19.59 3.89
CA LEU A 637 -24.94 18.62 4.41
C LEU A 637 -23.55 18.99 3.88
N ASP A 638 -22.67 19.43 4.78
CA ASP A 638 -21.27 19.68 4.45
C ASP A 638 -20.48 18.36 4.40
N ARG A 639 -20.14 17.91 3.18
CA ARG A 639 -19.33 16.70 2.99
C ARG A 639 -17.88 16.91 3.42
N GLY A 640 -17.35 18.13 3.27
CA GLY A 640 -16.00 18.48 3.71
C GLY A 640 -15.86 18.55 5.23
N LEU A 641 -16.93 18.93 5.95
CA LEU A 641 -16.98 18.83 7.41
C LEU A 641 -16.87 17.38 7.87
N ILE A 642 -17.61 16.46 7.24
CA ILE A 642 -17.61 15.03 7.57
C ILE A 642 -16.20 14.43 7.45
N GLU A 643 -15.51 14.69 6.34
CA GLU A 643 -14.12 14.24 6.14
C GLU A 643 -13.16 14.84 7.17
N ARG A 644 -13.34 16.12 7.51
CA ARG A 644 -12.51 16.80 8.51
C ARG A 644 -12.71 16.26 9.92
N ILE A 645 -13.93 15.84 10.29
CA ILE A 645 -14.23 15.41 11.67
C ILE A 645 -14.05 13.90 11.89
N TYR A 646 -14.04 13.08 10.85
CA TYR A 646 -14.08 11.61 10.97
C TYR A 646 -12.95 11.00 11.82
N ASP A 647 -11.73 11.52 11.69
CA ASP A 647 -10.53 11.04 12.39
C ASP A 647 -10.04 12.02 13.48
N LYS A 648 -10.85 13.01 13.85
CA LYS A 648 -10.51 14.01 14.87
C LYS A 648 -10.98 13.60 16.25
N ASP A 649 -10.36 14.20 17.26
CA ASP A 649 -10.74 14.01 18.65
C ASP A 649 -12.15 14.59 18.90
N PRO A 650 -13.03 13.95 19.71
CA PRO A 650 -14.42 14.35 19.88
C PRO A 650 -14.69 15.82 20.24
N GLU A 651 -13.79 16.48 20.96
CA GLU A 651 -13.93 17.93 21.20
C GLU A 651 -13.79 18.75 19.93
N VAL A 652 -12.82 18.41 19.07
CA VAL A 652 -12.61 19.13 17.81
C VAL A 652 -13.80 18.90 16.88
N ILE A 653 -14.41 17.72 16.94
CA ILE A 653 -15.63 17.41 16.21
C ILE A 653 -16.77 18.32 16.67
N GLU A 654 -17.02 18.41 17.98
CA GLU A 654 -18.07 19.27 18.52
C GLU A 654 -17.82 20.75 18.20
N GLU A 655 -16.57 21.22 18.25
CA GLU A 655 -16.21 22.58 17.89
C GLU A 655 -16.45 22.88 16.39
N GLU A 656 -16.04 21.98 15.50
CA GLU A 656 -16.26 22.09 14.05
C GLU A 656 -17.76 22.06 13.71
N LEU A 657 -18.54 21.20 14.38
CA LEU A 657 -19.99 21.15 14.24
C LEU A 657 -20.66 22.44 14.75
N ARG A 658 -20.19 23.02 15.85
CA ARG A 658 -20.69 24.31 16.36
C ARG A 658 -20.35 25.44 15.38
N LYS A 659 -19.11 25.53 14.90
CA LYS A 659 -18.70 26.50 13.88
C LYS A 659 -19.55 26.40 12.62
N TYR A 660 -19.80 25.18 12.17
CA TYR A 660 -20.69 24.92 11.04
C TYR A 660 -22.11 25.47 11.27
N ALA A 661 -22.70 25.21 12.45
CA ALA A 661 -24.02 25.73 12.78
C ALA A 661 -24.04 27.27 12.83
N GLU A 662 -22.99 27.90 13.36
CA GLU A 662 -22.85 29.36 13.37
C GLU A 662 -22.69 29.96 11.96
N ASP A 663 -21.90 29.32 11.11
CA ASP A 663 -21.66 29.75 9.73
C ASP A 663 -22.93 29.65 8.89
N LEU A 664 -23.72 28.58 9.07
CA LEU A 664 -25.05 28.44 8.47
C LEU A 664 -25.99 29.59 8.89
N ASN A 665 -25.99 29.94 10.18
CA ASN A 665 -26.80 31.06 10.70
C ASN A 665 -26.35 32.42 10.12
N LYS A 666 -25.06 32.57 9.81
CA LYS A 666 -24.48 33.77 9.17
C LYS A 666 -24.61 33.79 7.64
N GLY A 667 -25.17 32.73 7.03
CA GLY A 667 -25.30 32.61 5.59
C GLY A 667 -23.99 32.31 4.85
N VAL A 668 -22.99 31.79 5.56
CA VAL A 668 -21.71 31.34 4.98
C VAL A 668 -21.85 29.86 4.60
N TYR A 669 -21.62 29.54 3.32
CA TYR A 669 -21.82 28.18 2.80
C TYR A 669 -20.47 27.49 2.49
N PRO A 670 -20.29 26.21 2.85
CA PRO A 670 -19.06 25.46 2.55
C PRO A 670 -18.83 25.29 1.04
N LYS A 671 -17.59 25.10 0.58
CA LYS A 671 -17.31 24.90 -0.86
C LYS A 671 -17.80 23.54 -1.41
N ASN A 672 -17.81 22.50 -0.58
CA ASN A 672 -18.17 21.11 -0.95
C ASN A 672 -19.42 20.61 -0.20
N HIS A 673 -20.55 21.31 -0.32
CA HIS A 673 -21.81 20.95 0.34
C HIS A 673 -22.83 20.35 -0.64
N LYS A 674 -23.67 19.43 -0.16
CA LYS A 674 -24.90 19.05 -0.87
C LYS A 674 -26.07 19.84 -0.27
N ILE A 675 -26.77 20.59 -1.12
CA ILE A 675 -28.04 21.22 -0.77
C ILE A 675 -29.15 20.21 -1.08
N TYR A 676 -29.85 19.79 -0.05
CA TYR A 676 -31.11 19.07 -0.15
C TYR A 676 -32.24 20.08 -0.18
N LYS A 677 -33.11 19.99 -1.18
CA LYS A 677 -34.39 20.70 -1.17
C LYS A 677 -35.41 19.77 -0.56
N LEU A 678 -36.11 20.21 0.48
CA LEU A 678 -37.11 19.36 1.13
C LEU A 678 -38.30 19.07 0.22
N SER A 679 -38.54 19.90 -0.79
CA SER A 679 -39.51 19.62 -1.86
C SER A 679 -39.24 18.31 -2.61
N ASP A 680 -37.99 17.88 -2.65
CA ASP A 680 -37.56 16.71 -3.42
C ASP A 680 -37.56 15.44 -2.56
N PHE A 681 -37.98 15.53 -1.28
CA PHE A 681 -37.98 14.41 -0.35
C PHE A 681 -39.25 13.58 -0.51
N GLU A 682 -39.08 12.27 -0.74
CA GLU A 682 -40.18 11.31 -0.70
C GLU A 682 -40.81 11.23 0.71
N TYR A 683 -39.99 11.39 1.77
CA TYR A 683 -40.40 11.31 3.17
C TYR A 683 -40.18 12.62 3.94
N ARG A 684 -40.61 13.76 3.38
CA ARG A 684 -40.40 15.11 3.95
C ARG A 684 -40.92 15.25 5.38
N ASP A 685 -42.18 14.91 5.63
CA ASP A 685 -42.81 15.11 6.94
C ASP A 685 -42.16 14.22 8.00
N GLU A 686 -41.76 13.01 7.62
CA GLU A 686 -41.06 12.08 8.50
C GLU A 686 -39.65 12.58 8.85
N PHE A 687 -38.93 13.19 7.91
CA PHE A 687 -37.63 13.82 8.18
C PHE A 687 -37.74 14.90 9.26
N LEU A 688 -38.73 15.78 9.15
CA LEU A 688 -38.97 16.84 10.14
C LEU A 688 -39.43 16.26 11.49
N ASN A 689 -40.29 15.25 11.47
CA ASN A 689 -40.76 14.59 12.69
C ASN A 689 -39.64 13.84 13.41
N ASP A 690 -38.74 13.17 12.68
CA ASP A 690 -37.59 12.47 13.27
C ASP A 690 -36.57 13.48 13.86
N ILE A 691 -36.35 14.63 13.23
CA ILE A 691 -35.53 15.72 13.81
C ILE A 691 -36.14 16.23 15.12
N LYS A 692 -37.46 16.45 15.14
CA LYS A 692 -38.18 16.87 16.36
C LYS A 692 -38.13 15.79 17.44
N SER A 693 -38.31 14.52 17.07
CA SER A 693 -38.19 13.39 17.98
C SER A 693 -36.79 13.24 18.57
N ASP A 694 -35.74 13.59 17.82
CA ASP A 694 -34.37 13.61 18.35
C ASP A 694 -34.19 14.74 19.39
N LEU A 695 -34.76 15.92 19.15
CA LEU A 695 -34.78 17.02 20.13
C LEU A 695 -35.52 16.64 21.42
N ASP A 696 -36.72 16.06 21.29
CA ASP A 696 -37.52 15.58 22.42
C ASP A 696 -36.79 14.47 23.19
N LEU A 697 -36.06 13.60 22.48
CA LEU A 697 -35.24 12.58 23.10
C LEU A 697 -34.12 13.21 23.94
N PHE A 698 -33.38 14.19 23.39
CA PHE A 698 -32.34 14.88 24.14
C PHE A 698 -32.88 15.55 25.41
N ASP A 699 -34.05 16.17 25.33
CA ASP A 699 -34.71 16.76 26.50
C ASP A 699 -35.10 15.71 27.54
N SER A 700 -35.71 14.60 27.11
CA SER A 700 -36.06 13.51 28.03
C SER A 700 -34.85 12.90 28.74
N ILE A 701 -33.69 12.84 28.06
CA ILE A 701 -32.45 12.34 28.65
C ILE A 701 -31.90 13.35 29.66
N LEU A 702 -31.86 14.64 29.31
CA LEU A 702 -31.38 15.70 30.21
C LEU A 702 -32.26 15.78 31.48
N GLU A 703 -33.58 15.73 31.34
CA GLU A 703 -34.50 15.69 32.48
C GLU A 703 -34.28 14.44 33.36
N SER A 704 -33.99 13.30 32.74
CA SER A 704 -33.70 12.06 33.48
C SER A 704 -32.37 12.15 34.25
N LEU A 705 -31.34 12.76 33.66
CA LEU A 705 -30.05 13.02 34.32
C LEU A 705 -30.21 13.95 35.53
N ASP A 706 -31.00 15.02 35.37
CA ASP A 706 -31.29 15.97 36.45
C ASP A 706 -32.12 15.31 37.57
N ARG A 707 -33.18 14.56 37.22
CA ARG A 707 -34.02 13.84 38.19
C ARG A 707 -33.24 12.81 39.00
N LEU A 708 -32.30 12.11 38.38
CA LEU A 708 -31.46 11.11 39.05
C LEU A 708 -30.23 11.72 39.73
N HIS A 709 -30.07 13.06 39.66
CA HIS A 709 -28.92 13.80 40.19
C HIS A 709 -27.56 13.24 39.76
N LEU A 710 -27.48 12.67 38.55
CA LEU A 710 -26.30 11.92 38.09
C LEU A 710 -25.09 12.81 37.79
N VAL A 711 -25.31 14.10 37.51
CA VAL A 711 -24.24 15.08 37.29
C VAL A 711 -23.72 15.64 38.62
N GLU A 712 -24.60 15.80 39.60
CA GLU A 712 -24.24 16.30 40.94
C GLU A 712 -23.53 15.19 41.74
N ASN A 713 -24.20 14.03 41.88
CA ASN A 713 -23.74 12.85 42.60
C ASN A 713 -23.26 11.78 41.60
N ASP A 714 -22.11 12.03 40.97
CA ASP A 714 -21.50 11.12 40.00
C ASP A 714 -20.75 9.99 40.73
N PRO A 715 -21.26 8.73 40.71
CA PRO A 715 -20.64 7.62 41.43
C PRO A 715 -19.23 7.28 40.91
N LYS A 716 -18.92 7.62 39.65
CA LYS A 716 -17.58 7.43 39.07
C LYS A 716 -16.59 8.42 39.66
N ALA A 717 -17.00 9.69 39.75
CA ALA A 717 -16.17 10.74 40.32
C ALA A 717 -15.92 10.49 41.83
N GLU A 718 -16.96 10.08 42.56
CA GLU A 718 -16.85 9.71 43.97
C GLU A 718 -15.88 8.54 44.18
N CYS A 719 -16.03 7.46 43.40
CA CYS A 719 -15.13 6.31 43.44
C CYS A 719 -13.66 6.74 43.18
N LEU A 720 -13.43 7.57 42.17
CA LEU A 720 -12.10 8.11 41.85
C LEU A 720 -11.50 8.88 43.05
N ILE A 721 -12.28 9.80 43.64
CA ILE A 721 -11.85 10.60 44.80
C ILE A 721 -11.52 9.70 45.99
N GLU A 722 -12.38 8.73 46.31
CA GLU A 722 -12.14 7.80 47.41
C GLU A 722 -10.86 7.00 47.24
N LYS A 723 -10.60 6.50 46.01
CA LYS A 723 -9.39 5.74 45.71
C LYS A 723 -8.14 6.59 45.76
N ILE A 724 -8.20 7.84 45.30
CA ILE A 724 -7.11 8.81 45.45
C ILE A 724 -6.85 9.09 46.94
N LYS A 725 -7.90 9.30 47.76
CA LYS A 725 -7.78 9.49 49.22
C LYS A 725 -7.13 8.28 49.91
N ILE A 726 -7.38 7.06 49.44
CA ILE A 726 -6.73 5.84 49.95
C ILE A 726 -5.24 5.86 49.55
N HIS A 727 -4.94 6.13 48.28
CA HIS A 727 -3.55 6.16 47.81
C HIS A 727 -2.70 7.24 48.50
N PHE A 728 -3.22 8.45 48.72
CA PHE A 728 -2.47 9.48 49.46
C PHE A 728 -2.29 9.15 50.94
N ARG A 729 -3.17 8.35 51.54
CA ARG A 729 -2.97 7.83 52.91
C ARG A 729 -1.83 6.81 52.97
N GLU A 730 -1.67 5.99 51.94
CA GLU A 730 -0.62 4.97 51.86
C GLU A 730 0.73 5.56 51.41
N GLU A 731 0.72 6.51 50.47
CA GLU A 731 1.91 7.05 49.81
C GLU A 731 1.79 8.58 49.56
N PRO A 732 1.92 9.43 50.60
CA PRO A 732 1.59 10.86 50.53
C PRO A 732 2.52 11.69 49.62
N GLU A 733 3.73 11.20 49.33
CA GLU A 733 4.69 11.92 48.46
C GLU A 733 4.54 11.59 46.96
N LYS A 734 3.72 10.59 46.60
CA LYS A 734 3.57 10.21 45.20
C LYS A 734 2.61 11.14 44.47
N LYS A 735 3.02 11.56 43.28
CA LYS A 735 2.13 12.28 42.36
C LYS A 735 1.22 11.30 41.64
N ILE A 736 -0.06 11.66 41.51
CA ILE A 736 -1.06 10.91 40.76
C ILE A 736 -1.33 11.65 39.45
N ALA A 737 -1.17 10.95 38.33
CA ALA A 737 -1.53 11.46 37.01
C ALA A 737 -2.85 10.82 36.59
N ILE A 738 -3.88 11.64 36.38
CA ILE A 738 -5.20 11.20 35.92
C ILE A 738 -5.26 11.45 34.41
N PHE A 739 -5.55 10.39 33.65
CA PHE A 739 -5.73 10.48 32.21
C PHE A 739 -7.21 10.31 31.88
N SER A 740 -7.71 11.14 30.98
CA SER A 740 -9.06 11.03 30.41
C SER A 740 -8.96 11.10 28.88
N GLU A 741 -9.82 10.36 28.18
CA GLU A 741 -9.97 10.48 26.72
C GLU A 741 -10.50 11.88 26.32
N TYR A 742 -11.18 12.56 27.25
CA TYR A 742 -11.93 13.79 26.97
C TYR A 742 -11.56 14.94 27.90
N VAL A 743 -11.33 16.12 27.32
CA VAL A 743 -11.06 17.38 28.03
C VAL A 743 -12.28 17.81 28.85
N ASP A 744 -13.50 17.60 28.35
CA ASP A 744 -14.72 17.95 29.09
C ASP A 744 -14.85 17.15 30.38
N THR A 745 -14.40 15.89 30.38
CA THR A 745 -14.34 15.06 31.58
C THR A 745 -13.27 15.59 32.55
N VAL A 746 -12.12 16.05 32.06
CA VAL A 746 -11.09 16.69 32.91
C VAL A 746 -11.64 17.95 33.56
N LYS A 747 -12.25 18.84 32.77
CA LYS A 747 -12.88 20.09 33.27
C LYS A 747 -14.04 19.83 34.23
N TYR A 748 -14.76 18.74 34.05
CA TYR A 748 -15.82 18.32 34.96
C TYR A 748 -15.27 17.79 36.29
N LEU A 749 -14.17 17.04 36.25
CA LEU A 749 -13.51 16.50 37.45
C LEU A 749 -12.69 17.53 38.22
N GLU A 750 -12.08 18.50 37.53
CA GLU A 750 -11.24 19.57 38.09
C GLU A 750 -11.83 20.24 39.33
N PRO A 751 -13.06 20.82 39.30
CA PRO A 751 -13.63 21.47 40.48
C PRO A 751 -13.89 20.48 41.63
N LYS A 752 -14.30 19.24 41.33
CA LYS A 752 -14.55 18.21 42.35
C LYS A 752 -13.26 17.75 43.03
N LEU A 753 -12.17 17.63 42.25
CA LEU A 753 -10.86 17.29 42.77
C LEU A 753 -10.25 18.45 43.55
N GLU A 754 -10.41 19.70 43.11
CA GLU A 754 -9.90 20.88 43.81
C GLU A 754 -10.62 21.13 45.14
N GLU A 755 -11.92 20.84 45.21
CA GLU A 755 -12.69 20.89 46.47
C GLU A 755 -12.14 19.90 47.51
N GLU A 756 -11.79 18.69 47.07
CA GLU A 756 -11.31 17.61 47.95
C GLU A 756 -9.79 17.65 48.23
N PHE A 757 -9.01 18.21 47.30
CA PHE A 757 -7.55 18.30 47.35
C PHE A 757 -7.05 19.73 47.04
N PRO A 758 -7.40 20.72 47.87
CA PRO A 758 -7.16 22.14 47.56
C PRO A 758 -5.67 22.46 47.45
N ASN A 759 -5.30 23.20 46.38
CA ASN A 759 -3.93 23.56 46.01
C ASN A 759 -3.01 22.36 45.69
N GLN A 760 -3.57 21.17 45.48
CA GLN A 760 -2.81 19.96 45.11
C GLN A 760 -3.12 19.48 43.70
N VAL A 761 -4.14 20.04 43.03
CA VAL A 761 -4.49 19.71 41.65
C VAL A 761 -3.72 20.60 40.68
N LEU A 762 -3.19 19.99 39.63
CA LEU A 762 -2.57 20.67 38.49
C LEU A 762 -3.23 20.15 37.22
N THR A 763 -3.91 21.04 36.49
CA THR A 763 -4.67 20.73 35.28
C THR A 763 -3.98 21.17 33.99
#